data_AF-A0A3A4PK71-F1
#
_entry.id   AF-A0A3A4PK71-F1
#
_cell.length_a   1.000
_cell.length_b   1.000
_cell.length_c   1.000
_cell.angle_alpha   90.00
_cell.angle_beta   90.00
_cell.angle_gamma   90.00
#
_symmetry.space_group_name_H-M   'P 1'
#
loop_
_entity.id
_entity.type
_entity.pdbx_description
1 polymer ?
#
loop_
_entity_poly.entity_id
_entity_poly.type
_entity_poly.pdbx_seq_one_letter_code
_entity_poly.pdbx_strand_id
1 'polypeptide(L)'
;MSGRLFTRTIIAVPLALALILSALAATPGRQGGEAEAAQQAAAADRKFLGLHAYPGFSSIIAASESAWIHNYKVEVSWSSIEAYQGIYDWTWLDAMVGEILASGCESLFFLVGGPTPAWAWDGQYGSMADKAPPQNLGDWYDFCAAVAERYASVVDFYEIWNEPGWDRDSEAYRNSGVYHFGGQVETDYLPLLQLGYTAVKEKDPTASVICGALMYTLKDDPSAGTENYALLFDEVNRPGQDVSMKVEADLPIVAERPMYFNYQGAWAGGHDSMGATSPQTEWYFAEGCTRPGFNTWLCLQNPQDTAALVSVDYLCGDGANVRRDISVGANSRFTIPVHTDGLGIGVHDSTHGDVSIKVSSSQPIVAERPMYFNYNGTWAGGHDAMGASSPQTEWYFAEGCTRPGFNTWLCLQNPGDAAAVVYLDYFCGDGANVRRELTVNPRSRFTVPVHTDGLGIGVHNSTHGDVSIKVSSSQPMVAERPMYFNYQGAWAGGHDAMGATSPQTEWYFAEGCTRPGFNTWLCLQNPGDAAAVVSIDYLCGDGANVRRELMVGPRSRFTVPVHTDGLGIGVHNSTHGDVSIKVSSSQPMVAERPMYFDYNGAWKGGHDSMGATSPQTEWYFAEGCTGFSIQEYLCLQNPHATSALATLTFMMTKGETFSRVMVLPPLSRMTFDINMLIGFHGTCDMVAVHPYKSPVYWGGFYANVVNTLRGRGAGQEVVTSEVGWPHYSDKQPGSFSEGGQALALGEQGVKGLFDAGCRKIWVYRDVDEVPGTSWDGNYYGLFSHTGQPHTAWYTYVQWQQQLPAYPKLPTTWP
;
A
#
# COMPACT_ATOMS: atom_id res chain seq x y z
N MET A 1 -27.41 -35.82 -66.66
CA MET A 1 -27.15 -34.43 -66.24
C MET A 1 -26.88 -34.44 -64.74
N SER A 2 -25.72 -33.88 -64.34
CA SER A 2 -25.36 -33.29 -63.02
C SER A 2 -25.86 -33.99 -61.73
N GLY A 3 -25.04 -34.36 -60.74
CA GLY A 3 -23.70 -33.88 -60.38
C GLY A 3 -23.55 -33.90 -58.85
N ARG A 4 -23.13 -35.08 -58.35
CA ARG A 4 -22.37 -35.46 -57.13
C ARG A 4 -22.48 -34.72 -55.77
N LEU A 5 -22.60 -35.59 -54.75
CA LEU A 5 -22.42 -35.41 -53.31
C LEU A 5 -21.07 -34.79 -52.92
N PHE A 6 -21.07 -33.98 -51.85
CA PHE A 6 -19.87 -33.62 -51.10
C PHE A 6 -19.72 -34.48 -49.84
N THR A 7 -18.64 -35.25 -49.83
CA THR A 7 -18.09 -35.99 -48.69
C THR A 7 -17.23 -35.05 -47.85
N ARG A 8 -17.39 -35.05 -46.52
CA ARG A 8 -16.46 -34.39 -45.58
C ARG A 8 -15.19 -35.21 -45.47
N THR A 9 -14.04 -34.60 -45.79
CA THR A 9 -12.71 -35.18 -45.60
C THR A 9 -12.04 -34.51 -44.39
N ILE A 10 -11.64 -35.35 -43.44
CA ILE A 10 -10.74 -35.04 -42.33
C ILE A 10 -9.33 -34.86 -42.91
N ILE A 11 -8.65 -33.75 -42.60
CA ILE A 11 -7.22 -33.59 -42.85
C ILE A 11 -6.55 -33.27 -41.51
N ALA A 12 -5.69 -34.20 -41.07
CA ALA A 12 -4.69 -34.01 -40.03
C ALA A 12 -3.52 -33.16 -40.58
N VAL A 13 -2.95 -32.30 -39.74
CA VAL A 13 -1.68 -31.60 -40.01
C VAL A 13 -0.77 -31.80 -38.79
N PRO A 14 0.52 -32.13 -38.95
CA PRO A 14 1.37 -32.68 -37.90
C PRO A 14 2.09 -31.62 -37.05
N LEU A 15 2.52 -32.08 -35.87
CA LEU A 15 3.52 -31.50 -34.97
C LEU A 15 4.78 -31.02 -35.72
N ALA A 16 5.24 -29.81 -35.40
CA ALA A 16 6.65 -29.43 -35.46
C ALA A 16 7.00 -28.54 -34.25
N LEU A 17 7.75 -29.13 -33.33
CA LEU A 17 8.52 -28.46 -32.27
C LEU A 17 9.54 -27.51 -32.93
N ALA A 18 9.57 -26.24 -32.53
CA ALA A 18 10.75 -25.38 -32.66
C ALA A 18 10.71 -24.25 -31.63
N LEU A 19 11.76 -24.21 -30.81
CA LEU A 19 12.23 -23.17 -29.90
C LEU A 19 11.53 -21.80 -29.94
N ILE A 20 10.96 -21.39 -28.81
CA ILE A 20 10.91 -19.98 -28.39
C ILE A 20 11.87 -19.84 -27.20
N LEU A 21 13.16 -19.95 -27.50
CA LEU A 21 14.21 -19.23 -26.78
C LEU A 21 14.50 -17.99 -27.63
N SER A 22 14.75 -16.85 -26.96
CA SER A 22 15.20 -15.57 -27.51
C SER A 22 14.26 -14.86 -28.49
N ALA A 23 13.35 -14.05 -27.92
CA ALA A 23 12.90 -12.78 -28.49
C ALA A 23 13.08 -11.69 -27.41
N LEU A 24 14.30 -11.47 -26.91
CA LEU A 24 15.21 -10.46 -27.48
C LEU A 24 15.60 -10.73 -28.93
N ALA A 25 14.89 -10.07 -29.87
CA ALA A 25 15.41 -9.73 -31.18
C ALA A 25 14.88 -8.34 -31.57
N ALA A 26 15.83 -7.41 -31.64
CA ALA A 26 15.79 -6.06 -32.15
C ALA A 26 14.56 -5.67 -32.99
N THR A 27 13.74 -4.78 -32.44
CA THR A 27 13.09 -3.76 -33.26
C THR A 27 14.18 -2.89 -33.91
N PRO A 28 14.14 -2.63 -35.23
CA PRO A 28 14.82 -1.47 -35.76
C PRO A 28 14.07 -0.24 -35.22
N GLY A 29 14.55 0.26 -34.08
CA GLY A 29 13.93 1.35 -33.31
C GLY A 29 14.50 1.50 -31.89
N ARG A 30 15.19 0.48 -31.36
CA ARG A 30 15.67 0.46 -29.96
C ARG A 30 16.77 1.46 -29.60
N GLN A 31 17.52 2.00 -30.57
CA GLN A 31 18.48 3.09 -30.29
C GLN A 31 17.79 4.46 -30.09
N GLY A 32 16.55 4.63 -30.57
CA GLY A 32 15.76 5.84 -30.35
C GLY A 32 15.10 5.85 -28.98
N GLY A 33 14.42 4.75 -28.61
CA GLY A 33 13.67 4.67 -27.35
C GLY A 33 14.53 4.67 -26.07
N GLU A 34 15.74 4.09 -26.09
CA GLU A 34 16.67 4.18 -24.95
C GLU A 34 17.31 5.57 -24.83
N ALA A 35 17.50 6.27 -25.96
CA ALA A 35 18.00 7.64 -25.98
C ALA A 35 16.92 8.67 -25.58
N GLU A 36 15.68 8.49 -26.02
CA GLU A 36 14.51 9.27 -25.58
C GLU A 36 14.24 9.08 -24.09
N ALA A 37 14.24 7.83 -23.61
CA ALA A 37 14.11 7.54 -22.18
C ALA A 37 15.28 8.10 -21.35
N ALA A 38 16.51 8.07 -21.87
CA ALA A 38 17.66 8.71 -21.20
C ALA A 38 17.59 10.25 -21.24
N GLN A 39 16.99 10.84 -22.27
CA GLN A 39 16.83 12.29 -22.44
C GLN A 39 15.66 12.84 -21.60
N GLN A 40 14.63 12.04 -21.32
CA GLN A 40 13.55 12.31 -20.36
C GLN A 40 13.95 11.98 -18.90
N ALA A 41 14.74 10.94 -18.66
CA ALA A 41 15.40 10.74 -17.36
C ALA A 41 16.31 11.93 -17.01
N ALA A 42 16.86 12.63 -18.01
CA ALA A 42 17.57 13.88 -17.84
C ALA A 42 16.67 15.09 -17.53
N ALA A 43 15.33 15.02 -17.73
CA ALA A 43 14.37 16.06 -17.34
C ALA A 43 14.17 16.16 -15.82
N ALA A 44 14.16 15.01 -15.15
CA ALA A 44 14.05 14.92 -13.70
C ALA A 44 15.24 15.56 -12.96
N ASP A 45 16.42 15.64 -13.57
CA ASP A 45 17.61 16.26 -12.94
C ASP A 45 17.83 17.73 -13.30
N ARG A 46 16.96 18.31 -14.12
CA ARG A 46 17.13 19.69 -14.59
C ARG A 46 16.95 20.69 -13.46
N LYS A 47 17.72 21.77 -13.56
CA LYS A 47 17.54 23.00 -12.79
C LYS A 47 17.04 24.08 -13.75
N PHE A 48 15.82 24.57 -13.55
CA PHE A 48 15.23 25.56 -14.43
C PHE A 48 14.21 26.46 -13.73
N LEU A 49 13.84 27.53 -14.42
CA LEU A 49 12.74 28.42 -14.09
C LEU A 49 11.70 28.34 -15.22
N GLY A 50 10.44 28.17 -14.86
CA GLY A 50 9.31 28.10 -15.78
C GLY A 50 8.28 29.18 -15.51
N LEU A 51 7.32 29.28 -16.42
CA LEU A 51 6.24 30.26 -16.38
C LEU A 51 4.89 29.59 -16.63
N HIS A 52 3.89 29.95 -15.84
CA HIS A 52 2.50 29.58 -16.13
C HIS A 52 2.02 30.34 -17.37
N ALA A 53 1.50 29.62 -18.35
CA ALA A 53 0.92 30.19 -19.55
C ALA A 53 -0.59 29.99 -19.59
N TYR A 54 -1.29 30.95 -20.18
CA TYR A 54 -2.74 30.92 -20.38
C TYR A 54 -3.12 30.95 -21.86
N PRO A 55 -4.32 30.47 -22.24
CA PRO A 55 -4.79 30.54 -23.61
C PRO A 55 -4.70 31.97 -24.19
N GLY A 56 -4.09 32.09 -25.37
CA GLY A 56 -3.92 33.38 -26.05
C GLY A 56 -2.70 34.20 -25.62
N PHE A 57 -1.90 33.72 -24.64
CA PHE A 57 -0.68 34.39 -24.18
C PHE A 57 0.28 34.75 -25.33
N SER A 58 0.52 33.81 -26.25
CA SER A 58 1.43 33.97 -27.40
C SER A 58 1.04 35.12 -28.33
N SER A 59 -0.24 35.52 -28.33
CA SER A 59 -0.79 36.58 -29.18
C SER A 59 -0.61 37.98 -28.60
N ILE A 60 -0.33 38.08 -27.30
CA ILE A 60 -0.22 39.34 -26.57
C ILE A 60 1.25 39.77 -26.43
N ILE A 61 2.16 38.80 -26.40
CA ILE A 61 3.58 39.00 -26.09
C ILE A 61 4.39 39.03 -27.38
N ALA A 62 5.36 39.95 -27.47
CA ALA A 62 6.26 40.00 -28.61
C ALA A 62 7.08 38.71 -28.72
N ALA A 63 7.24 38.18 -29.94
CA ALA A 63 7.99 36.94 -30.19
C ALA A 63 9.46 36.99 -29.68
N SER A 64 10.05 38.19 -29.59
CA SER A 64 11.38 38.38 -29.01
C SER A 64 11.42 38.15 -27.50
N GLU A 65 10.31 38.38 -26.81
CA GLU A 65 10.19 38.16 -25.37
C GLU A 65 9.80 36.71 -25.09
N SER A 66 8.82 36.14 -25.81
CA SER A 66 8.40 34.74 -25.60
C SER A 66 9.51 33.72 -25.89
N ALA A 67 10.50 34.08 -26.72
CA ALA A 67 11.70 33.27 -26.95
C ALA A 67 12.55 33.02 -25.69
N TRP A 68 12.38 33.80 -24.62
CA TRP A 68 13.05 33.60 -23.32
C TRP A 68 12.28 32.67 -22.38
N ILE A 69 11.10 32.20 -22.78
CA ILE A 69 10.31 31.26 -21.97
C ILE A 69 10.64 29.87 -22.46
N HIS A 70 11.48 29.17 -21.70
CA HIS A 70 11.92 27.83 -22.05
C HIS A 70 11.03 26.75 -21.44
N ASN A 71 10.42 26.98 -20.28
CA ASN A 71 9.65 25.96 -19.55
C ASN A 71 8.25 26.51 -19.26
N TYR A 72 7.23 25.77 -19.67
CA TYR A 72 5.84 26.20 -19.58
C TYR A 72 5.06 25.32 -18.61
N LYS A 73 4.15 25.93 -17.83
CA LYS A 73 3.10 25.23 -17.08
C LYS A 73 1.73 25.62 -17.62
N VAL A 74 0.87 24.62 -17.86
CA VAL A 74 -0.47 24.77 -18.43
C VAL A 74 -1.49 24.09 -17.52
N GLU A 75 -2.57 24.81 -17.19
CA GLU A 75 -3.69 24.23 -16.45
C GLU A 75 -4.61 23.45 -17.41
N VAL A 76 -4.93 22.22 -17.03
CA VAL A 76 -5.76 21.28 -17.77
C VAL A 76 -7.05 21.07 -16.98
N SER A 77 -8.06 21.88 -17.29
CA SER A 77 -9.37 21.86 -16.65
C SER A 77 -10.23 20.70 -17.14
N TRP A 78 -10.63 19.80 -16.24
CA TRP A 78 -11.44 18.62 -16.56
C TRP A 78 -12.78 18.98 -17.20
N SER A 79 -13.61 19.79 -16.55
CA SER A 79 -14.92 20.18 -17.09
C SER A 79 -14.87 20.92 -18.42
N SER A 80 -13.77 21.62 -18.71
CA SER A 80 -13.58 22.32 -20.00
C SER A 80 -13.29 21.35 -21.14
N ILE A 81 -12.65 20.22 -20.84
CA ILE A 81 -12.27 19.20 -21.83
C ILE A 81 -13.36 18.13 -21.95
N GLU A 82 -13.95 17.69 -20.84
CA GLU A 82 -14.93 16.60 -20.80
C GLU A 82 -16.27 17.06 -20.21
N ALA A 83 -16.92 18.00 -20.91
CA ALA A 83 -18.22 18.52 -20.49
C ALA A 83 -19.32 17.45 -20.40
N TYR A 84 -19.17 16.34 -21.13
CA TYR A 84 -20.02 15.16 -21.09
C TYR A 84 -19.16 13.90 -21.00
N GLN A 85 -19.53 12.94 -20.15
CA GLN A 85 -18.76 11.72 -19.91
C GLN A 85 -18.40 11.00 -21.22
N GLY A 86 -17.10 10.73 -21.40
CA GLY A 86 -16.52 10.08 -22.56
C GLY A 86 -16.43 10.93 -23.84
N ILE A 87 -16.81 12.21 -23.80
CA ILE A 87 -16.76 13.13 -24.95
C ILE A 87 -15.77 14.25 -24.66
N TYR A 88 -14.58 14.13 -25.26
CA TYR A 88 -13.48 15.07 -25.07
C TYR A 88 -13.41 16.13 -26.18
N ASP A 89 -13.32 17.40 -25.80
CA ASP A 89 -12.98 18.53 -26.68
C ASP A 89 -11.57 19.05 -26.36
N TRP A 90 -10.61 18.60 -27.16
CA TRP A 90 -9.20 18.97 -27.02
C TRP A 90 -8.83 20.27 -27.72
N THR A 91 -9.78 20.92 -28.43
CA THR A 91 -9.49 21.97 -29.42
C THR A 91 -8.62 23.09 -28.88
N TRP A 92 -8.94 23.59 -27.68
CA TRP A 92 -8.22 24.72 -27.08
C TRP A 92 -6.84 24.30 -26.56
N LEU A 93 -6.74 23.11 -25.96
CA LEU A 93 -5.49 22.61 -25.39
C LEU A 93 -4.50 22.22 -26.49
N ASP A 94 -4.98 21.58 -27.57
CA ASP A 94 -4.18 21.27 -28.76
C ASP A 94 -3.58 22.52 -29.40
N ALA A 95 -4.38 23.58 -29.54
CA ALA A 95 -3.92 24.86 -30.07
C ALA A 95 -2.82 25.46 -29.18
N MET A 96 -3.04 25.47 -27.87
CA MET A 96 -2.09 26.01 -26.90
C MET A 96 -0.77 25.23 -26.86
N VAL A 97 -0.83 23.89 -26.85
CA VAL A 97 0.36 23.03 -26.93
C VAL A 97 1.10 23.28 -28.24
N GLY A 98 0.39 23.37 -29.36
CA GLY A 98 1.00 23.68 -30.66
C GLY A 98 1.74 25.01 -30.68
N GLU A 99 1.19 26.06 -30.06
CA GLU A 99 1.84 27.38 -29.92
C GLU A 99 3.09 27.33 -29.05
N ILE A 100 3.04 26.61 -27.91
CA ILE A 100 4.17 26.44 -26.99
C ILE A 100 5.32 25.69 -27.68
N LEU A 101 5.03 24.58 -28.37
CA LEU A 101 6.02 23.80 -29.10
C LEU A 101 6.66 24.62 -30.24
N ALA A 102 5.86 25.42 -30.95
CA ALA A 102 6.34 26.32 -31.99
C ALA A 102 7.27 27.43 -31.46
N SER A 103 7.18 27.79 -30.17
CA SER A 103 8.12 28.72 -29.53
C SER A 103 9.50 28.10 -29.29
N GLY A 104 9.64 26.79 -29.46
CA GLY A 104 10.86 26.04 -29.21
C GLY A 104 11.15 25.87 -27.71
N CYS A 105 10.11 25.55 -26.94
CA CYS A 105 10.19 25.24 -25.51
C CYS A 105 11.10 24.03 -25.22
N GLU A 106 11.66 23.99 -24.03
CA GLU A 106 12.52 22.94 -23.48
C GLU A 106 11.77 21.99 -22.54
N SER A 107 10.67 22.44 -21.94
CA SER A 107 9.84 21.62 -21.06
C SER A 107 8.39 22.07 -20.98
N LEU A 108 7.49 21.09 -20.79
CA LEU A 108 6.05 21.30 -20.62
C LEU A 108 5.54 20.56 -19.38
N PHE A 109 4.81 21.29 -18.54
CA PHE A 109 4.18 20.83 -17.31
C PHE A 109 2.68 21.00 -17.43
N PHE A 110 1.90 19.95 -17.17
CA PHE A 110 0.46 20.02 -17.04
C PHE A 110 0.01 19.97 -15.58
N LEU A 111 -0.82 20.92 -15.18
CA LEU A 111 -1.60 20.85 -13.95
C LEU A 111 -2.96 20.26 -14.29
N VAL A 112 -3.17 18.99 -13.96
CA VAL A 112 -4.40 18.26 -14.26
C VAL A 112 -5.34 18.36 -13.07
N GLY A 113 -6.52 18.94 -13.25
CA GLY A 113 -7.41 19.22 -12.13
C GLY A 113 -8.81 19.65 -12.54
N GLY A 114 -9.53 20.21 -11.56
CA GLY A 114 -10.88 20.69 -11.75
C GLY A 114 -11.00 21.95 -12.64
N PRO A 115 -12.22 22.47 -12.83
CA PRO A 115 -13.42 22.02 -12.14
C PRO A 115 -13.87 20.62 -12.53
N THR A 116 -14.37 19.85 -11.57
CA THR A 116 -15.00 18.55 -11.79
C THR A 116 -16.28 18.75 -12.59
N PRO A 117 -16.49 18.01 -13.70
CA PRO A 117 -17.67 18.19 -14.53
C PRO A 117 -18.96 17.82 -13.77
N ALA A 118 -20.05 18.53 -14.07
CA ALA A 118 -21.32 18.39 -13.33
C ALA A 118 -21.91 16.97 -13.36
N TRP A 119 -21.58 16.16 -14.37
CA TRP A 119 -22.03 14.76 -14.47
C TRP A 119 -21.30 13.82 -13.50
N ALA A 120 -20.12 14.23 -12.98
CA ALA A 120 -19.29 13.45 -12.07
C ALA A 120 -19.40 13.90 -10.60
N TRP A 121 -20.19 14.93 -10.31
CA TRP A 121 -20.28 15.52 -8.97
C TRP A 121 -20.72 14.52 -7.91
N ASP A 122 -19.98 14.48 -6.80
CA ASP A 122 -20.43 13.81 -5.60
C ASP A 122 -21.28 14.76 -4.73
N GLY A 123 -22.53 14.36 -4.50
CA GLY A 123 -23.48 15.11 -3.68
C GLY A 123 -23.01 15.35 -2.24
N GLN A 124 -22.08 14.54 -1.72
CA GLN A 124 -21.56 14.71 -0.35
C GLN A 124 -20.83 16.06 -0.16
N TYR A 125 -20.31 16.65 -1.25
CA TYR A 125 -19.56 17.90 -1.18
C TYR A 125 -20.44 19.15 -1.40
N GLY A 126 -21.72 18.98 -1.72
CA GLY A 126 -22.67 20.09 -1.88
C GLY A 126 -22.18 21.14 -2.89
N SER A 127 -22.14 22.41 -2.49
CA SER A 127 -21.71 23.51 -3.36
C SER A 127 -20.22 23.52 -3.70
N MET A 128 -19.41 22.64 -3.10
CA MET A 128 -17.97 22.52 -3.37
C MET A 128 -17.65 21.40 -4.37
N ALA A 129 -18.67 20.72 -4.90
CA ALA A 129 -18.49 19.56 -5.77
C ALA A 129 -17.73 19.86 -7.07
N ASP A 130 -17.75 21.11 -7.53
CA ASP A 130 -17.01 21.57 -8.70
C ASP A 130 -15.49 21.59 -8.48
N LYS A 131 -14.99 21.56 -7.25
CA LYS A 131 -13.56 21.42 -6.93
C LYS A 131 -13.28 20.23 -6.03
N ALA A 132 -14.15 19.24 -5.98
CA ALA A 132 -13.97 18.04 -5.16
C ALA A 132 -13.76 16.80 -6.03
N PRO A 133 -13.23 15.70 -5.47
CA PRO A 133 -13.16 14.43 -6.19
C PRO A 133 -14.54 14.00 -6.73
N PRO A 134 -14.57 13.27 -7.86
CA PRO A 134 -15.81 12.79 -8.43
C PRO A 134 -16.49 11.74 -7.52
N GLN A 135 -17.78 11.50 -7.76
CA GLN A 135 -18.52 10.42 -7.08
C GLN A 135 -17.90 9.04 -7.33
N ASN A 136 -17.39 8.84 -8.54
CA ASN A 136 -16.67 7.64 -8.93
C ASN A 136 -15.24 8.02 -9.34
N LEU A 137 -14.25 7.59 -8.57
CA LEU A 137 -12.85 7.88 -8.85
C LEU A 137 -12.34 7.21 -10.15
N GLY A 138 -13.05 6.21 -10.68
CA GLY A 138 -12.76 5.67 -12.02
C GLY A 138 -12.90 6.71 -13.13
N ASP A 139 -13.82 7.67 -12.99
CA ASP A 139 -13.96 8.77 -13.96
C ASP A 139 -12.72 9.68 -13.95
N TRP A 140 -12.11 9.89 -12.77
CA TRP A 140 -10.87 10.65 -12.64
C TRP A 140 -9.67 9.93 -13.28
N TYR A 141 -9.61 8.60 -13.11
CA TYR A 141 -8.63 7.74 -13.77
C TYR A 141 -8.74 7.88 -15.30
N ASP A 142 -9.95 7.72 -15.85
CA ASP A 142 -10.18 7.78 -17.30
C ASP A 142 -9.76 9.14 -17.89
N PHE A 143 -10.07 10.24 -17.20
CA PHE A 143 -9.64 11.57 -17.61
C PHE A 143 -8.12 11.74 -17.60
N CYS A 144 -7.45 11.37 -16.50
CA CYS A 144 -5.99 11.44 -16.40
C CYS A 144 -5.31 10.58 -17.47
N ALA A 145 -5.84 9.38 -17.72
CA ALA A 145 -5.34 8.47 -18.75
C ALA A 145 -5.52 9.07 -20.15
N ALA A 146 -6.66 9.70 -20.45
CA ALA A 146 -6.91 10.34 -21.73
C ALA A 146 -5.97 11.53 -21.98
N VAL A 147 -5.71 12.35 -20.95
CA VAL A 147 -4.73 13.45 -21.02
C VAL A 147 -3.32 12.91 -21.27
N ALA A 148 -2.87 11.93 -20.48
CA ALA A 148 -1.52 11.37 -20.59
C ALA A 148 -1.32 10.65 -21.94
N GLU A 149 -2.27 9.80 -22.36
CA GLU A 149 -2.20 9.10 -23.65
C GLU A 149 -2.11 10.06 -24.83
N ARG A 150 -2.80 11.20 -24.74
CA ARG A 150 -2.77 12.23 -25.77
C ARG A 150 -1.40 12.93 -25.81
N TYR A 151 -0.90 13.43 -24.69
CA TYR A 151 0.25 14.34 -24.68
C TYR A 151 1.60 13.73 -24.27
N ALA A 152 1.69 12.41 -24.08
CA ALA A 152 2.88 11.71 -23.59
C ALA A 152 4.20 12.05 -24.30
N SER A 153 4.14 12.34 -25.60
CA SER A 153 5.33 12.65 -26.39
C SER A 153 5.96 14.02 -26.10
N VAL A 154 5.26 14.91 -25.40
CA VAL A 154 5.66 16.31 -25.24
C VAL A 154 5.50 16.87 -23.82
N VAL A 155 4.94 16.12 -22.88
CA VAL A 155 4.78 16.57 -21.48
C VAL A 155 5.81 15.89 -20.60
N ASP A 156 6.53 16.67 -19.79
CA ASP A 156 7.53 16.15 -18.85
C ASP A 156 6.93 15.92 -17.45
N PHE A 157 5.94 16.73 -17.07
CA PHE A 157 5.41 16.80 -15.71
C PHE A 157 3.88 16.85 -15.68
N TYR A 158 3.27 16.07 -14.80
CA TYR A 158 1.84 16.15 -14.47
C TYR A 158 1.66 16.42 -12.98
N GLU A 159 1.15 17.59 -12.60
CA GLU A 159 0.70 17.88 -11.23
C GLU A 159 -0.76 17.47 -11.07
N ILE A 160 -1.01 16.65 -10.05
CA ILE A 160 -2.34 16.12 -9.76
C ILE A 160 -3.02 17.06 -8.77
N TRP A 161 -3.97 17.82 -9.29
CA TRP A 161 -4.79 18.81 -8.60
C TRP A 161 -4.05 20.08 -8.15
N ASN A 162 -4.72 21.22 -8.31
CA ASN A 162 -4.20 22.51 -7.87
C ASN A 162 -4.39 22.64 -6.35
N GLU A 163 -3.29 22.65 -5.62
CA GLU A 163 -3.23 23.11 -4.23
C GLU A 163 -4.26 22.48 -3.27
N PRO A 164 -4.24 21.16 -3.16
CA PRO A 164 -5.17 20.45 -2.30
C PRO A 164 -5.11 20.87 -0.83
N GLY A 165 -4.01 21.49 -0.37
CA GLY A 165 -3.88 22.03 0.98
C GLY A 165 -4.87 23.15 1.32
N TRP A 166 -5.41 23.85 0.33
CA TRP A 166 -6.53 24.79 0.52
C TRP A 166 -7.84 24.03 0.41
N ASP A 167 -8.01 23.09 1.33
CA ASP A 167 -9.21 22.28 1.45
C ASP A 167 -10.34 22.99 2.22
N ARG A 168 -11.46 22.30 2.41
CA ARG A 168 -12.63 22.79 3.15
C ARG A 168 -12.37 23.09 4.64
N ASP A 169 -11.27 22.61 5.21
CA ASP A 169 -10.91 22.79 6.62
C ASP A 169 -9.71 23.74 6.82
N SER A 170 -9.08 24.14 5.73
CA SER A 170 -7.92 25.03 5.71
C SER A 170 -8.18 26.38 6.39
N GLU A 171 -7.10 27.00 6.85
CA GLU A 171 -7.14 28.37 7.38
C GLU A 171 -7.59 29.36 6.28
N ALA A 172 -7.22 29.10 5.03
CA ALA A 172 -7.62 29.90 3.86
C ALA A 172 -9.14 29.94 3.68
N TYR A 173 -9.80 28.78 3.77
CA TYR A 173 -11.25 28.71 3.68
C TYR A 173 -11.93 29.39 4.87
N ARG A 174 -11.47 29.14 6.10
CA ARG A 174 -12.07 29.72 7.32
C ARG A 174 -11.96 31.24 7.38
N ASN A 175 -10.86 31.81 6.90
CA ASN A 175 -10.59 33.25 6.99
C ASN A 175 -11.12 34.04 5.79
N SER A 176 -11.09 33.44 4.59
CA SER A 176 -11.32 34.15 3.33
C SER A 176 -12.32 33.46 2.40
N GLY A 177 -12.82 32.28 2.74
CA GLY A 177 -13.72 31.48 1.89
C GLY A 177 -13.04 30.90 0.65
N VAL A 178 -11.71 30.96 0.56
CA VAL A 178 -10.93 30.49 -0.59
C VAL A 178 -10.58 29.02 -0.39
N TYR A 179 -10.85 28.20 -1.41
CA TYR A 179 -10.48 26.79 -1.48
C TYR A 179 -10.15 26.40 -2.93
N HIS A 180 -9.20 25.48 -3.08
CA HIS A 180 -8.86 24.82 -4.34
C HIS A 180 -9.20 23.32 -4.32
N PHE A 181 -9.53 22.78 -3.15
CA PHE A 181 -10.01 21.41 -3.02
C PHE A 181 -11.25 21.36 -2.13
N GLY A 182 -12.36 20.91 -2.72
CA GLY A 182 -13.63 20.76 -2.06
C GLY A 182 -13.67 19.54 -1.14
N GLY A 183 -12.76 18.58 -1.27
CA GLY A 183 -12.59 17.46 -0.33
C GLY A 183 -11.75 17.85 0.89
N GLN A 184 -11.24 16.86 1.62
CA GLN A 184 -10.21 17.05 2.66
C GLN A 184 -8.92 16.31 2.27
N VAL A 185 -7.75 16.88 2.56
CA VAL A 185 -6.47 16.25 2.20
C VAL A 185 -6.33 14.87 2.85
N GLU A 186 -6.71 14.76 4.11
CA GLU A 186 -6.57 13.56 4.94
C GLU A 186 -7.42 12.36 4.48
N THR A 187 -8.52 12.60 3.74
CA THR A 187 -9.48 11.53 3.39
C THR A 187 -9.72 11.35 1.91
N ASP A 188 -9.43 12.38 1.09
CA ASP A 188 -9.89 12.38 -0.29
C ASP A 188 -8.75 12.62 -1.29
N TYR A 189 -7.65 13.25 -0.88
CA TYR A 189 -6.58 13.59 -1.81
C TYR A 189 -5.66 12.41 -2.15
N LEU A 190 -5.26 11.60 -1.16
CA LEU A 190 -4.39 10.45 -1.43
C LEU A 190 -5.02 9.46 -2.46
N PRO A 191 -6.28 9.02 -2.32
CA PRO A 191 -6.91 8.15 -3.34
C PRO A 191 -6.93 8.77 -4.74
N LEU A 192 -7.23 10.07 -4.83
CA LEU A 192 -7.23 10.82 -6.08
C LEU A 192 -5.82 10.88 -6.71
N LEU A 193 -4.79 11.13 -5.89
CA LEU A 193 -3.38 11.12 -6.30
C LEU A 193 -2.94 9.73 -6.78
N GLN A 194 -3.28 8.66 -6.05
CA GLN A 194 -2.92 7.29 -6.40
C GLN A 194 -3.48 6.89 -7.78
N LEU A 195 -4.73 7.27 -8.07
CA LEU A 195 -5.37 6.98 -9.37
C LEU A 195 -4.83 7.87 -10.49
N GLY A 196 -4.62 9.17 -10.23
CA GLY A 196 -3.98 10.06 -11.21
C GLY A 196 -2.57 9.59 -11.58
N TYR A 197 -1.76 9.22 -10.59
CA TYR A 197 -0.43 8.64 -10.78
C TYR A 197 -0.49 7.36 -11.61
N THR A 198 -1.37 6.43 -11.26
CA THR A 198 -1.50 5.16 -11.98
C THR A 198 -1.90 5.39 -13.44
N ALA A 199 -2.91 6.23 -13.69
CA ALA A 199 -3.36 6.58 -15.03
C ALA A 199 -2.24 7.18 -15.89
N VAL A 200 -1.49 8.14 -15.33
CA VAL A 200 -0.36 8.76 -16.03
C VAL A 200 0.72 7.74 -16.29
N LYS A 201 1.19 6.97 -15.30
CA LYS A 201 2.29 6.02 -15.49
C LYS A 201 1.96 4.88 -16.46
N GLU A 202 0.70 4.48 -16.59
CA GLU A 202 0.29 3.48 -17.57
C GLU A 202 0.36 3.99 -19.01
N LYS A 203 0.08 5.28 -19.23
CA LYS A 203 -0.01 5.88 -20.57
C LYS A 203 1.24 6.65 -20.98
N ASP A 204 1.94 7.19 -20.00
CA ASP A 204 3.16 7.97 -20.09
C ASP A 204 4.12 7.59 -18.95
N PRO A 205 4.82 6.44 -19.08
CA PRO A 205 5.73 5.96 -18.04
C PRO A 205 6.98 6.81 -17.88
N THR A 206 7.26 7.75 -18.79
CA THR A 206 8.49 8.56 -18.78
C THR A 206 8.30 9.92 -18.11
N ALA A 207 7.08 10.44 -18.06
CA ALA A 207 6.78 11.67 -17.34
C ALA A 207 6.87 11.52 -15.81
N SER A 208 7.16 12.63 -15.14
CA SER A 208 7.12 12.72 -13.67
C SER A 208 5.76 13.20 -13.19
N VAL A 209 5.21 12.54 -12.18
CA VAL A 209 3.95 12.91 -11.54
C VAL A 209 4.24 13.65 -10.24
N ILE A 210 3.58 14.78 -10.06
CA ILE A 210 3.79 15.73 -8.97
C ILE A 210 2.54 15.74 -8.08
N CYS A 211 2.74 15.46 -6.79
CA CYS A 211 1.74 15.72 -5.75
C CYS A 211 1.53 17.24 -5.64
N GLY A 212 0.29 17.70 -5.69
CA GLY A 212 -0.09 19.11 -5.57
C GLY A 212 0.29 19.73 -4.21
N ALA A 213 0.33 21.06 -4.15
CA ALA A 213 0.78 21.75 -2.94
C ALA A 213 -0.21 21.58 -1.76
N LEU A 214 0.31 21.12 -0.61
CA LEU A 214 -0.48 20.83 0.59
C LEU A 214 -0.34 21.90 1.67
N MET A 215 0.17 23.08 1.33
CA MET A 215 0.23 24.17 2.29
C MET A 215 -1.17 24.61 2.70
N TYR A 216 -1.47 24.67 4.00
CA TYR A 216 -2.83 24.97 4.50
C TYR A 216 -2.95 26.27 5.31
N THR A 217 -1.84 26.96 5.59
CA THR A 217 -1.81 28.19 6.40
C THR A 217 -1.69 29.45 5.55
N LEU A 218 -2.21 30.56 6.09
CA LEU A 218 -1.98 31.91 5.57
C LEU A 218 -0.92 32.69 6.36
N LYS A 219 -0.26 32.06 7.34
CA LYS A 219 0.76 32.71 8.17
C LYS A 219 2.05 32.92 7.39
N ASP A 220 2.67 34.07 7.63
CA ASP A 220 4.00 34.40 7.11
C ASP A 220 5.09 33.80 8.02
N ASP A 221 5.07 32.47 8.17
CA ASP A 221 5.98 31.70 9.04
C ASP A 221 6.37 30.37 8.37
N PRO A 222 7.63 30.19 7.93
CA PRO A 222 8.07 28.98 7.25
C PRO A 222 8.08 27.72 8.14
N SER A 223 7.92 27.87 9.46
CA SER A 223 7.84 26.74 10.41
C SER A 223 6.42 26.19 10.59
N ALA A 224 5.41 26.82 10.00
CA ALA A 224 4.02 26.40 10.06
C ALA A 224 3.45 26.11 8.65
N GLY A 225 2.34 25.37 8.58
CA GLY A 225 1.58 25.20 7.34
C GLY A 225 1.93 24.00 6.47
N THR A 226 2.90 23.17 6.88
CA THR A 226 3.34 21.97 6.14
C THR A 226 2.83 20.67 6.74
N GLU A 227 1.96 20.75 7.76
CA GLU A 227 1.46 19.60 8.53
C GLU A 227 0.67 18.62 7.65
N ASN A 228 -0.06 19.11 6.64
CA ASN A 228 -0.80 18.27 5.70
C ASN A 228 0.10 17.32 4.89
N TYR A 229 1.36 17.66 4.63
CA TYR A 229 2.30 16.74 3.98
C TYR A 229 2.59 15.51 4.85
N ALA A 230 2.62 15.68 6.18
CA ALA A 230 2.81 14.55 7.09
C ALA A 230 1.55 13.67 7.19
N LEU A 231 0.36 14.20 6.88
CA LEU A 231 -0.89 13.44 6.93
C LEU A 231 -0.98 12.36 5.86
N LEU A 232 -0.34 12.56 4.70
CA LEU A 232 -0.28 11.53 3.65
C LEU A 232 0.44 10.25 4.07
N PHE A 233 1.17 10.30 5.19
CA PHE A 233 1.90 9.19 5.76
C PHE A 233 1.20 8.55 6.96
N ASP A 234 0.21 9.16 7.60
CA ASP A 234 -0.32 8.64 8.87
C ASP A 234 -1.64 7.87 8.70
N GLU A 235 -1.82 6.85 9.54
CA GLU A 235 -2.53 5.58 9.32
C GLU A 235 -3.92 5.50 9.94
N VAL A 236 -4.22 6.34 10.93
CA VAL A 236 -5.46 6.17 11.69
C VAL A 236 -6.63 6.83 10.94
N ASN A 237 -7.54 5.99 10.42
CA ASN A 237 -8.77 6.37 9.71
C ASN A 237 -8.53 7.23 8.46
N ARG A 238 -7.49 6.90 7.67
CA ARG A 238 -7.16 7.60 6.43
C ARG A 238 -7.45 6.74 5.19
N PRO A 239 -8.56 7.01 4.46
CA PRO A 239 -8.80 6.40 3.17
C PRO A 239 -7.59 6.55 2.23
N GLY A 240 -7.33 5.52 1.43
CA GLY A 240 -6.15 5.47 0.56
C GLY A 240 -4.90 4.83 1.18
N GLN A 241 -4.91 4.52 2.48
CA GLN A 241 -3.82 3.77 3.11
C GLN A 241 -4.19 2.33 3.45
N ASP A 242 -5.43 2.14 3.87
CA ASP A 242 -6.06 0.84 4.09
C ASP A 242 -6.18 0.07 2.76
N VAL A 243 -5.53 -1.08 2.68
CA VAL A 243 -5.47 -1.88 1.45
C VAL A 243 -5.77 -3.35 1.72
N SER A 244 -6.42 -3.99 0.77
CA SER A 244 -6.57 -5.44 0.68
C SER A 244 -6.01 -5.87 -0.68
N MET A 245 -5.61 -7.14 -0.81
CA MET A 245 -4.91 -7.62 -1.99
C MET A 245 -5.53 -8.89 -2.54
N LYS A 246 -5.52 -9.01 -3.86
CA LYS A 246 -5.76 -10.23 -4.63
C LYS A 246 -4.53 -10.48 -5.48
N VAL A 247 -4.00 -11.70 -5.46
CA VAL A 247 -2.88 -12.14 -6.29
C VAL A 247 -3.40 -13.16 -7.28
N GLU A 248 -3.17 -12.94 -8.57
CA GLU A 248 -3.52 -13.88 -9.64
C GLU A 248 -2.27 -14.25 -10.44
N ALA A 249 -1.97 -15.54 -10.56
CA ALA A 249 -0.76 -16.01 -11.24
C ALA A 249 -1.07 -17.00 -12.38
N ASP A 250 -0.24 -16.99 -13.41
CA ASP A 250 -0.33 -17.93 -14.55
C ASP A 250 0.17 -19.35 -14.21
N LEU A 251 0.89 -19.51 -13.11
CA LEU A 251 1.32 -20.76 -12.51
C LEU A 251 0.99 -20.79 -11.01
N PRO A 252 0.79 -21.96 -10.40
CA PRO A 252 0.61 -22.08 -8.95
C PRO A 252 1.82 -21.54 -8.16
N ILE A 253 1.61 -20.51 -7.35
CA ILE A 253 2.62 -19.91 -6.46
C ILE A 253 2.15 -19.95 -5.00
N VAL A 254 2.98 -19.51 -4.06
CA VAL A 254 2.60 -19.35 -2.65
C VAL A 254 2.78 -17.90 -2.26
N ALA A 255 1.87 -17.36 -1.46
CA ALA A 255 1.86 -15.95 -1.07
C ALA A 255 1.68 -15.79 0.45
N GLU A 256 2.60 -15.06 1.08
CA GLU A 256 2.54 -14.63 2.48
C GLU A 256 2.71 -13.11 2.57
N ARG A 257 2.08 -12.48 3.57
CA ARG A 257 2.08 -11.03 3.78
C ARG A 257 2.60 -10.72 5.18
N PRO A 258 3.88 -10.34 5.31
CA PRO A 258 4.40 -9.86 6.57
C PRO A 258 4.13 -8.37 6.75
N MET A 259 3.97 -7.99 8.00
CA MET A 259 3.96 -6.62 8.44
C MET A 259 4.89 -6.45 9.63
N TYR A 260 5.62 -5.34 9.65
CA TYR A 260 6.40 -4.89 10.80
C TYR A 260 5.92 -3.51 11.18
N PHE A 261 5.74 -3.22 12.47
CA PHE A 261 5.09 -1.98 12.86
C PHE A 261 5.51 -1.45 14.22
N ASN A 262 5.20 -0.16 14.45
CA ASN A 262 5.06 0.44 15.77
C ASN A 262 3.67 1.06 15.90
N TYR A 263 2.69 0.19 16.16
CA TYR A 263 1.28 0.52 16.16
C TYR A 263 0.98 1.69 17.12
N GLN A 264 0.39 2.77 16.57
CA GLN A 264 0.09 4.02 17.27
C GLN A 264 1.29 4.63 18.01
N GLY A 265 2.51 4.36 17.55
CA GLY A 265 3.74 4.82 18.16
C GLY A 265 4.08 4.15 19.50
N ALA A 266 3.31 3.14 19.93
CA ALA A 266 3.41 2.57 21.28
C ALA A 266 3.74 1.07 21.30
N TRP A 267 3.20 0.29 20.37
CA TRP A 267 3.34 -1.17 20.38
C TRP A 267 4.12 -1.64 19.15
N ALA A 268 5.42 -1.80 19.34
CA ALA A 268 6.29 -2.40 18.33
C ALA A 268 5.98 -3.90 18.18
N GLY A 269 6.03 -4.39 16.95
CA GLY A 269 5.76 -5.79 16.63
C GLY A 269 5.86 -6.09 15.15
N GLY A 270 5.32 -7.24 14.78
CA GLY A 270 5.12 -7.65 13.39
C GLY A 270 4.39 -8.98 13.34
N HIS A 271 3.67 -9.21 12.26
CA HIS A 271 2.92 -10.43 12.02
C HIS A 271 3.08 -10.88 10.57
N ASP A 272 2.62 -12.09 10.27
CA ASP A 272 2.58 -12.66 8.93
C ASP A 272 1.24 -13.34 8.73
N SER A 273 0.80 -13.45 7.48
CA SER A 273 -0.43 -14.12 7.13
C SER A 273 -0.24 -14.89 5.82
N MET A 274 -0.64 -16.17 5.82
CA MET A 274 -0.79 -16.96 4.61
C MET A 274 -2.09 -16.53 3.91
N GLY A 275 -2.00 -16.21 2.63
CA GLY A 275 -3.18 -15.75 1.89
C GLY A 275 -4.30 -16.80 1.86
N ALA A 276 -5.55 -16.34 1.80
CA ALA A 276 -6.67 -17.24 1.52
C ALA A 276 -6.60 -17.70 0.07
N THR A 277 -6.90 -18.97 -0.19
CA THR A 277 -6.88 -19.54 -1.55
C THR A 277 -8.18 -19.30 -2.33
N SER A 278 -9.22 -18.83 -1.65
CA SER A 278 -10.51 -18.48 -2.25
C SER A 278 -11.37 -17.65 -1.27
N PRO A 279 -12.21 -16.73 -1.77
CA PRO A 279 -13.24 -16.09 -0.97
C PRO A 279 -14.33 -17.08 -0.54
N GLN A 280 -14.92 -16.87 0.63
CA GLN A 280 -15.93 -17.74 1.25
C GLN A 280 -17.13 -16.94 1.77
N THR A 281 -18.26 -17.62 1.95
CA THR A 281 -19.47 -17.01 2.54
C THR A 281 -19.50 -17.10 4.06
N GLU A 282 -18.61 -17.89 4.66
CA GLU A 282 -18.43 -17.96 6.11
C GLU A 282 -16.95 -17.95 6.48
N TRP A 283 -16.62 -17.26 7.58
CA TRP A 283 -15.29 -17.23 8.17
C TRP A 283 -15.38 -17.31 9.69
N TYR A 284 -14.39 -17.92 10.32
CA TYR A 284 -14.41 -18.22 11.75
C TYR A 284 -13.05 -17.94 12.41
N PHE A 285 -13.10 -17.39 13.62
CA PHE A 285 -11.94 -17.06 14.46
C PHE A 285 -12.25 -17.46 15.91
N ALA A 286 -11.42 -18.30 16.52
CA ALA A 286 -11.51 -18.75 17.90
C ALA A 286 -10.87 -17.79 18.94
N GLU A 287 -9.90 -17.01 18.52
CA GLU A 287 -9.22 -15.95 19.26
C GLU A 287 -9.88 -14.58 19.03
N GLY A 288 -9.67 -13.70 19.99
CA GLY A 288 -10.00 -12.28 19.99
C GLY A 288 -10.01 -11.77 21.44
N CYS A 289 -9.49 -10.57 21.65
CA CYS A 289 -9.47 -9.94 22.97
C CYS A 289 -9.72 -8.43 22.87
N THR A 290 -10.66 -7.94 23.67
CA THR A 290 -10.97 -6.50 23.80
C THR A 290 -10.80 -6.02 25.23
N ARG A 291 -10.07 -6.77 26.05
CA ARG A 291 -9.67 -6.33 27.39
C ARG A 291 -8.70 -5.14 27.32
N PRO A 292 -8.56 -4.35 28.39
CA PRO A 292 -7.54 -3.30 28.44
C PRO A 292 -6.17 -3.82 28.03
N GLY A 293 -5.53 -3.12 27.08
CA GLY A 293 -4.24 -3.52 26.49
C GLY A 293 -4.33 -4.37 25.23
N PHE A 294 -5.53 -4.60 24.67
CA PHE A 294 -5.73 -5.28 23.39
C PHE A 294 -6.64 -4.47 22.46
N ASN A 295 -6.21 -4.31 21.21
CA ASN A 295 -6.99 -3.75 20.12
C ASN A 295 -7.21 -4.85 19.07
N THR A 296 -8.37 -5.53 19.14
CA THR A 296 -8.81 -6.47 18.09
C THR A 296 -9.49 -5.71 16.95
N TRP A 297 -9.20 -6.13 15.73
CA TRP A 297 -9.76 -5.64 14.48
C TRP A 297 -10.30 -6.82 13.65
N LEU A 298 -11.25 -6.56 12.76
CA LEU A 298 -11.72 -7.52 11.77
C LEU A 298 -11.69 -6.84 10.39
N CYS A 299 -10.84 -7.34 9.51
CA CYS A 299 -10.64 -6.85 8.15
C CYS A 299 -11.44 -7.73 7.18
N LEU A 300 -12.23 -7.11 6.30
CA LEU A 300 -13.08 -7.79 5.33
C LEU A 300 -12.75 -7.27 3.94
N GLN A 301 -12.50 -8.18 3.00
CA GLN A 301 -12.34 -7.86 1.58
C GLN A 301 -13.50 -8.45 0.79
N ASN A 302 -14.12 -7.61 -0.03
CA ASN A 302 -15.12 -8.02 -1.00
C ASN A 302 -14.54 -7.90 -2.42
N PRO A 303 -14.06 -9.01 -3.01
CA PRO A 303 -13.51 -9.02 -4.36
C PRO A 303 -14.60 -9.12 -5.45
N GLN A 304 -15.88 -8.97 -5.09
CA GLN A 304 -16.99 -9.06 -6.03
C GLN A 304 -17.36 -7.69 -6.59
N ASP A 305 -17.93 -7.66 -7.79
CA ASP A 305 -18.41 -6.44 -8.46
C ASP A 305 -19.72 -5.88 -7.88
N THR A 306 -20.23 -6.47 -6.80
CA THR A 306 -21.43 -5.97 -6.10
C THR A 306 -21.22 -6.01 -4.59
N ALA A 307 -21.95 -5.16 -3.86
CA ALA A 307 -21.83 -5.08 -2.41
C ALA A 307 -22.26 -6.40 -1.71
N ALA A 308 -21.51 -6.81 -0.69
CA ALA A 308 -21.81 -7.96 0.14
C ALA A 308 -22.50 -7.53 1.45
N LEU A 309 -23.63 -8.15 1.78
CA LEU A 309 -24.28 -7.99 3.08
C LEU A 309 -23.66 -9.00 4.05
N VAL A 310 -23.07 -8.50 5.15
CA VAL A 310 -22.27 -9.30 6.08
C VAL A 310 -22.86 -9.22 7.48
N SER A 311 -23.05 -10.37 8.10
CA SER A 311 -23.37 -10.54 9.52
C SER A 311 -22.12 -10.98 10.27
N VAL A 312 -21.83 -10.32 11.38
CA VAL A 312 -20.75 -10.64 12.30
C VAL A 312 -21.35 -11.03 13.64
N ASP A 313 -21.18 -12.29 14.03
CA ASP A 313 -21.60 -12.84 15.32
C ASP A 313 -20.36 -12.94 16.23
N TYR A 314 -20.30 -12.12 17.27
CA TYR A 314 -19.31 -12.14 18.34
C TYR A 314 -19.78 -13.09 19.45
N LEU A 315 -19.05 -14.19 19.65
CA LEU A 315 -19.30 -15.12 20.75
C LEU A 315 -18.37 -14.76 21.91
N CYS A 316 -18.94 -14.08 22.92
CA CYS A 316 -18.22 -13.54 24.07
C CYS A 316 -18.02 -14.61 25.17
N GLY A 317 -16.95 -14.50 25.94
CA GLY A 317 -16.57 -15.50 26.95
C GLY A 317 -17.53 -15.61 28.14
N ASP A 318 -18.41 -14.62 28.35
CA ASP A 318 -19.51 -14.69 29.32
C ASP A 318 -20.84 -15.22 28.73
N GLY A 319 -20.86 -15.52 27.43
CA GLY A 319 -22.04 -15.97 26.67
C GLY A 319 -23.01 -14.87 26.25
N ALA A 320 -22.73 -13.59 26.56
CA ALA A 320 -23.54 -12.46 26.13
C ALA A 320 -23.21 -12.06 24.68
N ASN A 321 -23.50 -12.97 23.74
CA ASN A 321 -23.13 -12.85 22.34
C ASN A 321 -23.76 -11.62 21.67
N VAL A 322 -23.04 -11.04 20.73
CA VAL A 322 -23.40 -9.79 20.04
C VAL A 322 -23.44 -10.03 18.53
N ARG A 323 -24.45 -9.51 17.83
CA ARG A 323 -24.53 -9.55 16.37
C ARG A 323 -24.52 -8.15 15.76
N ARG A 324 -23.85 -8.00 14.62
CA ARG A 324 -23.82 -6.79 13.81
C ARG A 324 -23.99 -7.13 12.34
N ASP A 325 -24.75 -6.30 11.63
CA ASP A 325 -24.92 -6.42 10.18
C ASP A 325 -24.33 -5.18 9.52
N ILE A 326 -23.55 -5.37 8.47
CA ILE A 326 -22.89 -4.32 7.69
C ILE A 326 -22.98 -4.61 6.19
N SER A 327 -22.61 -3.63 5.37
CA SER A 327 -22.43 -3.79 3.93
C SER A 327 -20.96 -3.51 3.59
N VAL A 328 -20.34 -4.41 2.83
CA VAL A 328 -19.00 -4.21 2.27
C VAL A 328 -19.18 -3.88 0.79
N GLY A 329 -18.66 -2.74 0.33
CA GLY A 329 -18.81 -2.29 -1.06
C GLY A 329 -18.21 -3.26 -2.08
N ALA A 330 -18.57 -3.12 -3.36
CA ALA A 330 -17.93 -3.88 -4.44
C ALA A 330 -16.44 -3.54 -4.55
N ASN A 331 -15.60 -4.52 -4.90
CA ASN A 331 -14.15 -4.35 -5.11
C ASN A 331 -13.46 -3.50 -4.04
N SER A 332 -13.83 -3.72 -2.77
CA SER A 332 -13.43 -2.87 -1.66
C SER A 332 -13.13 -3.66 -0.41
N ARG A 333 -12.57 -2.98 0.58
CA ARG A 333 -12.39 -3.50 1.93
C ARG A 333 -13.14 -2.70 2.98
N PHE A 334 -13.39 -3.35 4.12
CA PHE A 334 -13.99 -2.74 5.30
C PHE A 334 -13.33 -3.28 6.57
N THR A 335 -13.03 -2.41 7.53
CA THR A 335 -12.38 -2.78 8.78
C THR A 335 -13.25 -2.43 9.98
N ILE A 336 -13.43 -3.38 10.89
CA ILE A 336 -14.19 -3.19 12.14
C ILE A 336 -13.21 -3.09 13.32
N PRO A 337 -13.15 -1.97 14.05
CA PRO A 337 -12.52 -1.91 15.37
C PRO A 337 -13.37 -2.65 16.42
N VAL A 338 -13.11 -3.95 16.61
CA VAL A 338 -13.90 -4.81 17.51
C VAL A 338 -13.88 -4.32 18.96
N HIS A 339 -12.79 -3.67 19.37
CA HIS A 339 -12.61 -3.09 20.71
C HIS A 339 -13.34 -1.74 20.93
N THR A 340 -14.11 -1.24 19.96
CA THR A 340 -14.90 0.00 20.11
C THR A 340 -16.39 -0.28 20.19
N ASP A 341 -17.13 0.64 20.80
CA ASP A 341 -18.59 0.62 20.76
C ASP A 341 -19.08 0.93 19.33
N GLY A 342 -20.28 0.44 18.98
CA GLY A 342 -20.84 0.58 17.63
C GLY A 342 -20.81 -0.74 16.87
N LEU A 343 -19.89 -0.89 15.92
CA LEU A 343 -19.73 -2.14 15.16
C LEU A 343 -18.95 -3.22 15.91
N GLY A 344 -18.17 -2.86 16.93
CA GLY A 344 -17.52 -3.81 17.83
C GLY A 344 -18.36 -4.16 19.06
N ILE A 345 -17.69 -4.76 20.05
CA ILE A 345 -18.24 -5.06 21.37
C ILE A 345 -17.80 -4.06 22.45
N GLY A 346 -16.84 -3.18 22.17
CA GLY A 346 -16.27 -2.25 23.15
C GLY A 346 -15.12 -2.85 23.97
N VAL A 347 -14.50 -2.05 24.85
CA VAL A 347 -13.45 -2.52 25.76
C VAL A 347 -14.08 -3.09 27.03
N HIS A 348 -13.73 -4.34 27.38
CA HIS A 348 -14.31 -5.03 28.55
C HIS A 348 -13.24 -5.67 29.44
N ASP A 349 -13.15 -5.25 30.70
CA ASP A 349 -12.24 -5.84 31.70
C ASP A 349 -12.79 -7.13 32.36
N SER A 350 -13.59 -7.91 31.63
CA SER A 350 -14.20 -9.15 32.11
C SER A 350 -14.12 -10.24 31.04
N THR A 351 -14.62 -11.44 31.32
CA THR A 351 -14.69 -12.54 30.32
C THR A 351 -15.53 -12.19 29.10
N HIS A 352 -16.35 -11.13 29.16
CA HIS A 352 -17.00 -10.57 27.98
C HIS A 352 -15.98 -10.10 26.91
N GLY A 353 -14.82 -9.60 27.35
CA GLY A 353 -13.77 -9.12 26.47
C GLY A 353 -12.99 -10.22 25.76
N ASP A 354 -13.11 -11.48 26.19
CA ASP A 354 -12.61 -12.64 25.45
C ASP A 354 -13.63 -12.97 24.37
N VAL A 355 -13.29 -12.79 23.10
CA VAL A 355 -14.26 -12.86 22.00
C VAL A 355 -13.77 -13.77 20.89
N SER A 356 -14.67 -14.53 20.29
CA SER A 356 -14.44 -15.27 19.04
C SER A 356 -15.46 -14.79 18.02
N ILE A 357 -15.14 -14.91 16.73
CA ILE A 357 -15.93 -14.27 15.67
C ILE A 357 -16.42 -15.32 14.68
N LYS A 358 -17.68 -15.23 14.29
CA LYS A 358 -18.22 -15.85 13.08
C LYS A 358 -18.67 -14.75 12.12
N VAL A 359 -18.23 -14.83 10.87
CA VAL A 359 -18.66 -13.96 9.78
C VAL A 359 -19.53 -14.78 8.82
N SER A 360 -20.67 -14.23 8.40
CA SER A 360 -21.55 -14.79 7.38
C SER A 360 -21.88 -13.73 6.34
N SER A 361 -21.76 -14.04 5.06
CA SER A 361 -21.90 -13.08 3.97
C SER A 361 -22.87 -13.56 2.89
N SER A 362 -23.57 -12.62 2.26
CA SER A 362 -24.43 -12.90 1.10
C SER A 362 -23.64 -13.26 -0.17
N GLN A 363 -22.33 -12.98 -0.19
CA GLN A 363 -21.41 -13.28 -1.30
C GLN A 363 -20.05 -13.77 -0.78
N PRO A 364 -19.25 -14.48 -1.60
CA PRO A 364 -17.90 -14.87 -1.22
C PRO A 364 -17.00 -13.64 -0.95
N ILE A 365 -16.53 -13.50 0.29
CA ILE A 365 -15.61 -12.46 0.77
C ILE A 365 -14.39 -13.10 1.43
N VAL A 366 -13.40 -12.31 1.86
CA VAL A 366 -12.24 -12.77 2.63
C VAL A 366 -12.21 -12.03 3.97
N ALA A 367 -11.77 -12.69 5.04
CA ALA A 367 -11.70 -12.11 6.37
C ALA A 367 -10.38 -12.44 7.08
N GLU A 368 -9.75 -11.42 7.65
CA GLU A 368 -8.57 -11.49 8.52
C GLU A 368 -8.85 -10.80 9.86
N ARG A 369 -8.15 -11.20 10.93
CA ARG A 369 -8.33 -10.66 12.27
C ARG A 369 -6.99 -10.24 12.88
N PRO A 370 -6.55 -8.99 12.62
CA PRO A 370 -5.40 -8.45 13.30
C PRO A 370 -5.72 -8.06 14.75
N MET A 371 -4.74 -8.24 15.63
CA MET A 371 -4.81 -7.85 17.02
C MET A 371 -3.46 -7.27 17.47
N TYR A 372 -3.50 -6.06 18.01
CA TYR A 372 -2.33 -5.39 18.60
C TYR A 372 -2.49 -5.32 20.11
N PHE A 373 -1.41 -5.47 20.86
CA PHE A 373 -1.51 -5.58 22.31
C PHE A 373 -0.25 -5.13 23.05
N ASN A 374 -0.43 -4.87 24.34
CA ASN A 374 0.61 -4.90 25.35
C ASN A 374 0.25 -5.92 26.44
N TYR A 375 0.62 -7.17 26.19
CA TYR A 375 0.26 -8.31 27.02
C TYR A 375 0.90 -8.19 28.42
N ASN A 376 0.06 -8.28 29.46
CA ASN A 376 0.41 -8.03 30.87
C ASN A 376 1.10 -6.68 31.13
N GLY A 377 0.92 -5.70 30.23
CA GLY A 377 1.56 -4.39 30.32
C GLY A 377 3.07 -4.39 30.03
N THR A 378 3.65 -5.53 29.65
CA THR A 378 5.10 -5.68 29.45
C THR A 378 5.51 -6.18 28.07
N TRP A 379 4.67 -6.95 27.39
CA TRP A 379 5.00 -7.54 26.09
C TRP A 379 4.14 -6.91 25.00
N ALA A 380 4.65 -5.82 24.43
CA ALA A 380 4.08 -5.22 23.24
C ALA A 380 4.23 -6.15 22.03
N GLY A 381 3.24 -6.15 21.14
CA GLY A 381 3.27 -6.90 19.90
C GLY A 381 1.95 -6.79 19.15
N GLY A 382 1.81 -7.64 18.13
CA GLY A 382 0.56 -7.85 17.42
C GLY A 382 0.67 -9.09 16.54
N HIS A 383 -0.46 -9.66 16.20
CA HIS A 383 -0.57 -10.82 15.33
C HIS A 383 -1.81 -10.70 14.44
N ASP A 384 -1.83 -11.44 13.33
CA ASP A 384 -2.97 -11.57 12.45
C ASP A 384 -3.33 -13.05 12.30
N ALA A 385 -4.55 -13.31 11.86
CA ALA A 385 -5.01 -14.63 11.49
C ALA A 385 -5.94 -14.55 10.29
N MET A 386 -5.70 -15.38 9.28
CA MET A 386 -6.68 -15.69 8.24
C MET A 386 -7.79 -16.53 8.85
N GLY A 387 -9.05 -16.18 8.58
CA GLY A 387 -10.18 -16.93 9.12
C GLY A 387 -10.20 -18.39 8.64
N ALA A 388 -10.78 -19.28 9.43
CA ALA A 388 -11.11 -20.62 8.95
C ALA A 388 -12.34 -20.56 8.04
N SER A 389 -12.31 -21.24 6.90
CA SER A 389 -13.45 -21.33 5.97
C SER A 389 -14.57 -22.25 6.45
N SER A 390 -14.29 -23.11 7.45
CA SER A 390 -15.27 -24.01 8.04
C SER A 390 -14.80 -24.56 9.40
N PRO A 391 -15.71 -24.86 10.33
CA PRO A 391 -15.39 -25.62 11.54
C PRO A 391 -15.05 -27.08 11.21
N GLN A 392 -14.09 -27.65 11.93
CA GLN A 392 -13.61 -29.02 11.75
C GLN A 392 -13.59 -29.79 13.06
N THR A 393 -13.55 -31.13 12.98
CA THR A 393 -13.45 -32.00 14.15
C THR A 393 -12.01 -32.31 14.55
N GLU A 394 -11.02 -31.96 13.71
CA GLU A 394 -9.60 -32.09 14.03
C GLU A 394 -8.84 -30.82 13.65
N TRP A 395 -7.91 -30.42 14.51
CA TRP A 395 -7.01 -29.29 14.30
C TRP A 395 -5.60 -29.64 14.78
N TYR A 396 -4.59 -29.11 14.12
CA TYR A 396 -3.19 -29.46 14.36
C TYR A 396 -2.29 -28.22 14.39
N PHE A 397 -1.30 -28.24 15.29
CA PHE A 397 -0.30 -27.18 15.47
C PHE A 397 1.06 -27.86 15.70
N ALA A 398 2.06 -27.53 14.89
CA ALA A 398 3.43 -28.03 14.98
C ALA A 398 4.33 -27.24 15.96
N GLU A 399 3.99 -25.98 16.23
CA GLU A 399 4.63 -25.12 17.21
C GLU A 399 3.83 -25.00 18.52
N GLY A 400 4.53 -24.54 19.53
CA GLY A 400 4.09 -24.33 20.90
C GLY A 400 5.31 -24.29 21.82
N CYS A 401 5.33 -23.34 22.75
CA CYS A 401 6.39 -23.25 23.74
C CYS A 401 5.84 -22.84 25.11
N THR A 402 6.17 -23.62 26.13
CA THR A 402 5.83 -23.38 27.53
C THR A 402 7.08 -23.18 28.39
N ARG A 403 8.23 -22.96 27.77
CA ARG A 403 9.46 -22.59 28.47
C ARG A 403 9.33 -21.21 29.12
N PRO A 404 10.14 -20.90 30.14
CA PRO A 404 10.18 -19.55 30.70
C PRO A 404 10.34 -18.49 29.61
N GLY A 405 9.48 -17.47 29.64
CA GLY A 405 9.42 -16.42 28.62
C GLY A 405 8.37 -16.64 27.53
N PHE A 406 7.62 -17.74 27.55
CA PHE A 406 6.52 -18.01 26.62
C PHE A 406 5.22 -18.39 27.36
N ASN A 407 4.12 -17.79 26.92
CA ASN A 407 2.76 -18.14 27.32
C ASN A 407 2.00 -18.62 26.08
N THR A 408 1.97 -19.95 25.87
CA THR A 408 1.10 -20.57 24.87
C THR A 408 -0.32 -20.69 25.41
N TRP A 409 -1.30 -20.31 24.60
CA TRP A 409 -2.71 -20.60 24.82
C TRP A 409 -3.28 -21.40 23.65
N LEU A 410 -4.48 -21.94 23.83
CA LEU A 410 -5.26 -22.57 22.78
C LEU A 410 -6.70 -22.10 22.88
N CYS A 411 -7.16 -21.36 21.88
CA CYS A 411 -8.49 -20.81 21.78
C CYS A 411 -9.38 -21.75 20.97
N LEU A 412 -10.54 -22.09 21.51
CA LEU A 412 -11.50 -23.02 20.92
C LEU A 412 -12.84 -22.32 20.76
N GLN A 413 -13.37 -22.28 19.54
CA GLN A 413 -14.72 -21.79 19.25
C GLN A 413 -15.63 -22.96 18.89
N ASN A 414 -16.75 -23.05 19.58
CA ASN A 414 -17.85 -23.93 19.21
C ASN A 414 -19.00 -23.06 18.65
N PRO A 415 -19.11 -22.93 17.32
CA PRO A 415 -20.19 -22.17 16.71
C PRO A 415 -21.51 -22.96 16.66
N GLY A 416 -21.50 -24.25 17.01
CA GLY A 416 -22.65 -25.13 16.94
C GLY A 416 -23.59 -25.05 18.14
N ASP A 417 -24.75 -25.70 18.01
CA ASP A 417 -25.82 -25.74 19.01
C ASP A 417 -25.67 -26.87 20.06
N ALA A 418 -24.65 -27.72 19.91
CA ALA A 418 -24.37 -28.84 20.80
C ALA A 418 -23.04 -28.65 21.54
N ALA A 419 -22.95 -29.13 22.78
CA ALA A 419 -21.69 -29.13 23.52
C ALA A 419 -20.69 -30.09 22.85
N ALA A 420 -19.43 -29.68 22.80
CA ALA A 420 -18.35 -30.45 22.20
C ALA A 420 -17.44 -31.02 23.27
N VAL A 421 -17.33 -32.36 23.34
CA VAL A 421 -16.24 -33.03 24.05
C VAL A 421 -14.98 -32.95 23.19
N VAL A 422 -13.89 -32.44 23.77
CA VAL A 422 -12.62 -32.15 23.09
C VAL A 422 -11.48 -32.88 23.78
N TYR A 423 -10.61 -33.50 22.99
CA TYR A 423 -9.35 -34.09 23.40
C TYR A 423 -8.18 -33.26 22.90
N LEU A 424 -7.22 -33.00 23.78
CA LEU A 424 -5.98 -32.31 23.46
C LEU A 424 -4.84 -33.31 23.63
N ASP A 425 -4.20 -33.69 22.53
CA ASP A 425 -3.00 -34.52 22.51
C ASP A 425 -1.79 -33.60 22.32
N TYR A 426 -1.00 -33.41 23.38
CA TYR A 426 0.25 -32.65 23.39
C TYR A 426 1.41 -33.58 23.08
N PHE A 427 2.13 -33.34 21.99
CA PHE A 427 3.39 -34.02 21.70
C PHE A 427 4.55 -33.16 22.16
N CYS A 428 5.19 -33.56 23.27
CA CYS A 428 6.27 -32.81 23.91
C CYS A 428 7.63 -33.16 23.28
N GLY A 429 8.57 -32.22 23.27
CA GLY A 429 9.87 -32.39 22.61
C GLY A 429 10.79 -33.43 23.24
N ASP A 430 10.48 -33.92 24.44
CA ASP A 430 11.15 -35.07 25.07
C ASP A 430 10.44 -36.41 24.82
N GLY A 431 9.31 -36.41 24.10
CA GLY A 431 8.47 -37.57 23.83
C GLY A 431 7.52 -37.97 24.96
N ALA A 432 7.51 -37.27 26.10
CA ALA A 432 6.59 -37.52 27.21
C ALA A 432 5.22 -36.89 26.94
N ASN A 433 4.54 -37.39 25.90
CA ASN A 433 3.28 -36.85 25.40
C ASN A 433 2.17 -36.87 26.47
N VAL A 434 1.28 -35.88 26.41
CA VAL A 434 0.23 -35.64 27.40
C VAL A 434 -1.13 -35.57 26.72
N ARG A 435 -2.16 -36.20 27.29
CA ARG A 435 -3.55 -36.07 26.83
C ARG A 435 -4.42 -35.38 27.87
N ARG A 436 -5.32 -34.51 27.41
CA ARG A 436 -6.35 -33.84 28.22
C ARG A 436 -7.71 -33.94 27.55
N GLU A 437 -8.74 -33.76 28.36
CA GLU A 437 -10.15 -33.77 27.95
C GLU A 437 -10.85 -32.56 28.57
N LEU A 438 -11.69 -31.89 27.79
CA LEU A 438 -12.59 -30.84 28.26
C LEU A 438 -13.90 -30.83 27.48
N THR A 439 -14.86 -30.02 27.92
CA THR A 439 -16.11 -29.75 27.21
C THR A 439 -16.20 -28.27 26.87
N VAL A 440 -16.54 -27.96 25.62
CA VAL A 440 -16.81 -26.59 25.15
C VAL A 440 -18.31 -26.45 24.91
N ASN A 441 -18.95 -25.48 25.55
CA ASN A 441 -20.40 -25.28 25.47
C ASN A 441 -20.85 -24.86 24.05
N PRO A 442 -22.14 -25.03 23.70
CA PRO A 442 -22.70 -24.51 22.46
C PRO A 442 -22.50 -22.99 22.31
N ARG A 443 -22.38 -22.50 21.08
CA ARG A 443 -22.32 -21.05 20.74
C ARG A 443 -21.41 -20.26 21.68
N SER A 444 -20.23 -20.79 21.94
CA SER A 444 -19.33 -20.23 22.94
C SER A 444 -17.87 -20.41 22.53
N ARG A 445 -17.00 -19.75 23.28
CA ARG A 445 -15.56 -19.95 23.20
C ARG A 445 -14.99 -20.44 24.51
N PHE A 446 -13.81 -21.06 24.43
CA PHE A 446 -13.03 -21.50 25.60
C PHE A 446 -11.54 -21.32 25.33
N THR A 447 -10.78 -20.80 26.29
CA THR A 447 -9.31 -20.68 26.18
C THR A 447 -8.62 -21.62 27.15
N VAL A 448 -7.66 -22.39 26.67
CA VAL A 448 -6.79 -23.25 27.48
C VAL A 448 -5.42 -22.56 27.69
N PRO A 449 -5.01 -22.25 28.94
CA PRO A 449 -3.64 -21.84 29.24
C PRO A 449 -2.67 -23.04 29.19
N VAL A 450 -2.10 -23.32 28.02
CA VAL A 450 -1.23 -24.49 27.79
C VAL A 450 0.01 -24.48 28.70
N HIS A 451 0.52 -23.30 29.03
CA HIS A 451 1.66 -23.09 29.93
C HIS A 451 1.36 -23.27 31.43
N THR A 452 0.14 -23.68 31.81
CA THR A 452 -0.25 -23.94 33.21
C THR A 452 -0.61 -25.41 33.44
N ASP A 453 -0.52 -25.86 34.69
CA ASP A 453 -0.99 -27.19 35.07
C ASP A 453 -2.52 -27.30 34.95
N GLY A 454 -3.04 -28.53 34.88
CA GLY A 454 -4.47 -28.79 34.69
C GLY A 454 -4.78 -29.16 33.25
N LEU A 455 -5.36 -28.26 32.46
CA LEU A 455 -5.63 -28.50 31.04
C LEU A 455 -4.40 -28.32 30.14
N GLY A 456 -3.36 -27.62 30.60
CA GLY A 456 -2.09 -27.51 29.90
C GLY A 456 -1.05 -28.56 30.34
N ILE A 457 0.21 -28.31 29.95
CA ILE A 457 1.37 -29.11 30.34
C ILE A 457 2.20 -28.45 31.45
N GLY A 458 1.93 -27.20 31.82
CA GLY A 458 2.72 -26.43 32.78
C GLY A 458 3.95 -25.76 32.17
N VAL A 459 4.69 -24.97 32.97
CA VAL A 459 5.94 -24.32 32.55
C VAL A 459 7.10 -25.31 32.69
N HIS A 460 7.83 -25.55 31.59
CA HIS A 460 8.97 -26.48 31.58
C HIS A 460 10.22 -25.85 31.00
N ASN A 461 11.30 -25.74 31.80
CA ASN A 461 12.60 -25.27 31.32
C ASN A 461 13.44 -26.41 30.71
N SER A 462 12.85 -27.21 29.83
CA SER A 462 13.47 -28.36 29.15
C SER A 462 12.79 -28.59 27.80
N THR A 463 13.24 -29.57 27.02
CA THR A 463 12.58 -29.96 25.75
C THR A 463 11.15 -30.45 25.93
N HIS A 464 10.73 -30.79 27.15
CA HIS A 464 9.31 -31.02 27.45
C HIS A 464 8.45 -29.78 27.16
N GLY A 465 9.02 -28.58 27.35
CA GLY A 465 8.31 -27.32 27.13
C GLY A 465 8.12 -26.96 25.66
N ASP A 466 8.80 -27.64 24.73
CA ASP A 466 8.54 -27.52 23.30
C ASP A 466 7.37 -28.46 22.97
N VAL A 467 6.24 -27.92 22.52
CA VAL A 467 4.99 -28.68 22.40
C VAL A 467 4.36 -28.48 21.03
N SER A 468 3.75 -29.52 20.50
CA SER A 468 2.85 -29.46 19.35
C SER A 468 1.50 -30.05 19.78
N ILE A 469 0.40 -29.63 19.18
CA ILE A 469 -0.95 -29.94 19.66
C ILE A 469 -1.74 -30.61 18.54
N LYS A 470 -2.44 -31.71 18.87
CA LYS A 470 -3.57 -32.20 18.09
C LYS A 470 -4.84 -32.00 18.92
N VAL A 471 -5.84 -31.36 18.33
CA VAL A 471 -7.18 -31.19 18.89
C VAL A 471 -8.12 -32.15 18.18
N SER A 472 -8.92 -32.92 18.92
CA SER A 472 -9.98 -33.77 18.38
C SER A 472 -11.29 -33.49 19.09
N SER A 473 -12.37 -33.31 18.33
CA SER A 473 -13.67 -32.90 18.86
C SER A 473 -14.81 -33.79 18.38
N SER A 474 -15.80 -33.96 19.24
CA SER A 474 -17.07 -34.63 18.91
C SER A 474 -18.03 -33.77 18.08
N GLN A 475 -17.79 -32.46 17.96
CA GLN A 475 -18.55 -31.52 17.13
C GLN A 475 -17.59 -30.67 16.27
N PRO A 476 -18.00 -30.20 15.09
CA PRO A 476 -17.22 -29.24 14.32
C PRO A 476 -16.95 -27.96 15.13
N MET A 477 -15.69 -27.56 15.21
CA MET A 477 -15.21 -26.39 15.96
C MET A 477 -14.04 -25.72 15.25
N VAL A 478 -13.58 -24.59 15.78
CA VAL A 478 -12.39 -23.87 15.28
C VAL A 478 -11.38 -23.74 16.39
N ALA A 479 -10.09 -23.86 16.05
CA ALA A 479 -8.99 -23.75 16.99
C ALA A 479 -7.92 -22.79 16.46
N GLU A 480 -7.52 -21.84 17.31
CA GLU A 480 -6.38 -20.94 17.12
C GLU A 480 -5.41 -21.09 18.31
N ARG A 481 -4.13 -20.82 18.08
CA ARG A 481 -3.07 -20.95 19.10
C ARG A 481 -2.26 -19.66 19.15
N PRO A 482 -2.57 -18.76 20.10
CA PRO A 482 -1.76 -17.60 20.33
C PRO A 482 -0.59 -17.94 21.23
N MET A 483 0.49 -17.22 21.06
CA MET A 483 1.64 -17.22 21.93
C MET A 483 2.04 -15.79 22.23
N TYR A 484 2.25 -15.49 23.51
CA TYR A 484 2.84 -14.22 23.95
C TYR A 484 4.19 -14.52 24.58
N PHE A 485 5.21 -13.74 24.24
CA PHE A 485 6.57 -14.08 24.63
C PHE A 485 7.48 -12.88 24.86
N ASN A 486 8.59 -13.14 25.55
CA ASN A 486 9.80 -12.35 25.49
C ASN A 486 10.96 -13.26 25.09
N TYR A 487 11.15 -13.38 23.78
CA TYR A 487 12.10 -14.30 23.17
C TYR A 487 13.53 -13.93 23.59
N GLN A 488 14.23 -14.90 24.18
CA GLN A 488 15.57 -14.74 24.76
C GLN A 488 15.69 -13.57 25.76
N GLY A 489 14.58 -13.14 26.36
CA GLY A 489 14.53 -12.01 27.28
C GLY A 489 14.71 -10.64 26.62
N ALA A 490 14.76 -10.57 25.28
CA ALA A 490 15.10 -9.35 24.54
C ALA A 490 14.03 -8.90 23.54
N TRP A 491 13.29 -9.83 22.93
CA TRP A 491 12.31 -9.54 21.88
C TRP A 491 10.91 -9.91 22.38
N ALA A 492 10.24 -8.92 22.97
CA ALA A 492 8.84 -9.04 23.32
C ALA A 492 7.98 -9.13 22.06
N GLY A 493 6.89 -9.89 22.12
CA GLY A 493 5.95 -10.03 21.02
C GLY A 493 4.86 -11.04 21.32
N GLY A 494 4.12 -11.37 20.27
CA GLY A 494 3.22 -12.50 20.26
C GLY A 494 2.78 -12.80 18.83
N HIS A 495 2.36 -14.03 18.60
CA HIS A 495 1.89 -14.51 17.32
C HIS A 495 0.68 -15.40 17.52
N ASP A 496 -0.04 -15.71 16.45
CA ASP A 496 -1.17 -16.62 16.45
C ASP A 496 -1.11 -17.50 15.21
N ALA A 497 -1.79 -18.63 15.26
CA ALA A 497 -1.89 -19.55 14.15
C ALA A 497 -3.28 -20.17 14.13
N MET A 498 -3.92 -20.15 12.96
CA MET A 498 -5.06 -21.01 12.67
C MET A 498 -4.57 -22.45 12.51
N GLY A 499 -5.20 -23.40 13.20
CA GLY A 499 -4.76 -24.79 13.13
C GLY A 499 -4.89 -25.37 11.72
N ALA A 500 -4.02 -26.31 11.36
CA ALA A 500 -4.22 -27.11 10.16
C ALA A 500 -5.40 -28.06 10.37
N THR A 501 -6.23 -28.25 9.34
CA THR A 501 -7.39 -29.16 9.41
C THR A 501 -7.02 -30.62 9.16
N SER A 502 -5.82 -30.88 8.65
CA SER A 502 -5.31 -32.22 8.37
C SER A 502 -3.78 -32.20 8.15
N PRO A 503 -3.06 -33.27 8.53
CA PRO A 503 -1.66 -33.44 8.14
C PRO A 503 -1.52 -33.69 6.63
N GLN A 504 -0.45 -33.17 6.02
CA GLN A 504 -0.14 -33.26 4.59
C GLN A 504 1.30 -33.75 4.35
N THR A 505 1.56 -34.22 3.14
CA THR A 505 2.91 -34.63 2.71
C THR A 505 3.73 -33.50 2.11
N GLU A 506 3.12 -32.36 1.78
CA GLU A 506 3.80 -31.16 1.30
C GLU A 506 3.31 -29.93 2.04
N TRP A 507 4.25 -29.02 2.37
CA TRP A 507 3.99 -27.73 3.00
C TRP A 507 4.88 -26.66 2.40
N TYR A 508 4.38 -25.44 2.28
CA TYR A 508 5.06 -24.34 1.63
C TYR A 508 4.95 -23.04 2.43
N PHE A 509 6.02 -22.26 2.40
CA PHE A 509 6.14 -20.95 3.05
C PHE A 509 6.86 -20.04 2.06
N ALA A 510 6.23 -18.93 1.69
CA ALA A 510 6.81 -17.91 0.83
C ALA A 510 7.77 -16.97 1.57
N GLU A 511 7.60 -16.82 2.88
CA GLU A 511 8.43 -16.02 3.76
C GLU A 511 9.42 -16.83 4.59
N GLY A 512 10.49 -16.14 4.98
CA GLY A 512 11.56 -16.57 5.86
C GLY A 512 12.72 -15.59 5.76
N CYS A 513 13.39 -15.34 6.89
CA CYS A 513 14.53 -14.45 6.94
C CYS A 513 15.57 -14.97 7.94
N THR A 514 16.82 -15.06 7.50
CA THR A 514 17.99 -15.39 8.31
C THR A 514 19.03 -14.27 8.32
N ARG A 515 18.60 -13.05 7.96
CA ARG A 515 19.44 -11.85 8.08
C ARG A 515 19.79 -11.58 9.55
N PRO A 516 20.89 -10.86 9.85
CA PRO A 516 21.15 -10.37 11.20
C PRO A 516 19.89 -9.69 11.77
N GLY A 517 19.51 -10.09 12.98
CA GLY A 517 18.27 -9.64 13.61
C GLY A 517 17.05 -10.53 13.37
N PHE A 518 17.17 -11.66 12.64
CA PHE A 518 16.07 -12.60 12.43
C PHE A 518 16.45 -14.04 12.79
N ASN A 519 15.58 -14.69 13.56
CA ASN A 519 15.67 -16.10 13.91
C ASN A 519 14.45 -16.86 13.35
N THR A 520 14.55 -17.34 12.11
CA THR A 520 13.55 -18.25 11.52
C THR A 520 13.73 -19.67 12.06
N TRP A 521 12.61 -20.33 12.36
CA TRP A 521 12.54 -21.76 12.66
C TRP A 521 11.51 -22.44 11.77
N LEU A 522 11.60 -23.77 11.68
CA LEU A 522 10.59 -24.62 11.06
C LEU A 522 10.18 -25.70 12.08
N CYS A 523 8.94 -25.65 12.52
CA CYS A 523 8.34 -26.58 13.46
C CYS A 523 7.61 -27.68 12.69
N LEU A 524 7.88 -28.93 13.03
CA LEU A 524 7.31 -30.11 12.38
C LEU A 524 6.61 -30.99 13.41
N GLN A 525 5.37 -31.40 13.12
CA GLN A 525 4.63 -32.39 13.90
C GLN A 525 4.36 -33.63 13.06
N ASN A 526 4.69 -34.78 13.61
CA ASN A 526 4.28 -36.08 13.09
C ASN A 526 3.23 -36.69 14.03
N PRO A 527 1.94 -36.55 13.73
CA PRO A 527 0.88 -37.12 14.56
C PRO A 527 0.69 -38.63 14.32
N GLY A 528 1.31 -39.19 13.28
CA GLY A 528 1.15 -40.58 12.88
C GLY A 528 2.01 -41.56 13.70
N ASP A 529 1.69 -42.85 13.56
CA ASP A 529 2.37 -43.94 14.27
C ASP A 529 3.64 -44.45 13.56
N ALA A 530 3.99 -43.89 12.39
CA ALA A 530 5.20 -44.22 11.64
C ALA A 530 6.17 -43.03 11.60
N ALA A 531 7.48 -43.30 11.58
CA ALA A 531 8.48 -42.27 11.36
C ALA A 531 8.38 -41.69 9.93
N ALA A 532 8.65 -40.41 9.79
CA ALA A 532 8.61 -39.67 8.53
C ALA A 532 10.02 -39.27 8.09
N VAL A 533 10.36 -39.53 6.83
CA VAL A 533 11.54 -38.94 6.17
C VAL A 533 11.09 -37.63 5.55
N VAL A 534 11.73 -36.53 5.97
CA VAL A 534 11.37 -35.17 5.57
C VAL A 534 12.51 -34.56 4.78
N SER A 535 12.21 -34.00 3.62
CA SER A 535 13.10 -33.15 2.85
C SER A 535 12.65 -31.70 2.92
N ILE A 536 13.61 -30.80 3.07
CA ILE A 536 13.40 -29.35 3.15
C ILE A 536 14.20 -28.70 2.04
N ASP A 537 13.51 -28.05 1.11
CA ASP A 537 14.09 -27.24 0.05
C ASP A 537 13.95 -25.76 0.43
N TYR A 538 15.08 -25.09 0.65
CA TYR A 538 15.18 -23.66 0.89
C TYR A 538 15.45 -22.94 -0.42
N LEU A 539 14.54 -22.04 -0.83
CA LEU A 539 14.72 -21.22 -2.02
C LEU A 539 15.17 -19.83 -1.57
N CYS A 540 16.44 -19.50 -1.79
CA CYS A 540 17.10 -18.32 -1.27
C CYS A 540 16.97 -17.12 -2.22
N GLY A 541 17.09 -15.89 -1.70
CA GLY A 541 16.87 -14.65 -2.44
C GLY A 541 17.80 -14.44 -3.65
N ASP A 542 18.97 -15.10 -3.66
CA ASP A 542 19.95 -15.07 -4.75
C ASP A 542 19.86 -16.29 -5.69
N GLY A 543 18.92 -17.20 -5.44
CA GLY A 543 18.73 -18.45 -6.18
C GLY A 543 19.72 -19.57 -5.82
N ALA A 544 20.62 -19.38 -4.84
CA ALA A 544 21.53 -20.42 -4.37
C ALA A 544 20.82 -21.39 -3.40
N ASN A 545 19.83 -22.11 -3.94
CA ASN A 545 18.91 -22.95 -3.19
C ASN A 545 19.61 -24.12 -2.46
N VAL A 546 19.06 -24.51 -1.32
CA VAL A 546 19.67 -25.47 -0.40
C VAL A 546 18.67 -26.59 -0.06
N ARG A 547 19.09 -27.85 -0.17
CA ARG A 547 18.27 -29.01 0.26
C ARG A 547 18.82 -29.67 1.51
N ARG A 548 17.94 -30.08 2.41
CA ARG A 548 18.22 -30.85 3.63
C ARG A 548 17.26 -32.01 3.79
N GLU A 549 17.67 -33.00 4.58
CA GLU A 549 16.85 -34.16 4.93
C GLU A 549 17.01 -34.49 6.41
N LEU A 550 15.91 -34.91 7.05
CA LEU A 550 15.87 -35.35 8.44
C LEU A 550 14.78 -36.40 8.64
N MET A 551 14.79 -37.04 9.81
CA MET A 551 13.76 -38.00 10.21
C MET A 551 12.99 -37.46 11.42
N VAL A 552 11.66 -37.53 11.37
CA VAL A 552 10.77 -37.20 12.50
C VAL A 552 10.10 -38.48 12.98
N GLY A 553 10.30 -38.82 14.25
CA GLY A 553 9.75 -40.04 14.86
C GLY A 553 8.22 -40.04 14.90
N PRO A 554 7.57 -41.20 15.13
CA PRO A 554 6.12 -41.28 15.26
C PRO A 554 5.65 -40.50 16.50
N ARG A 555 4.44 -39.93 16.44
CA ARG A 555 3.79 -39.20 17.55
C ARG A 555 4.74 -38.25 18.25
N SER A 556 5.45 -37.44 17.46
CA SER A 556 6.50 -36.57 17.98
C SER A 556 6.56 -35.26 17.20
N ARG A 557 7.40 -34.35 17.70
CA ARG A 557 7.70 -33.07 17.05
C ARG A 557 9.19 -32.89 16.85
N PHE A 558 9.56 -32.03 15.91
CA PHE A 558 10.94 -31.62 15.66
C PHE A 558 10.97 -30.14 15.27
N THR A 559 11.98 -29.39 15.74
CA THR A 559 12.17 -27.99 15.33
C THR A 559 13.52 -27.82 14.66
N VAL A 560 13.55 -27.20 13.47
CA VAL A 560 14.76 -26.84 12.75
C VAL A 560 15.08 -25.36 12.96
N PRO A 561 16.27 -25.00 13.50
CA PRO A 561 16.77 -23.63 13.50
C PRO A 561 17.29 -23.23 12.11
N VAL A 562 16.43 -22.62 11.28
CA VAL A 562 16.76 -22.28 9.87
C VAL A 562 17.93 -21.29 9.77
N HIS A 563 18.05 -20.38 10.73
CA HIS A 563 19.12 -19.38 10.83
C HIS A 563 20.48 -19.94 11.31
N THR A 564 20.62 -21.26 11.47
CA THR A 564 21.90 -21.90 11.86
C THR A 564 22.39 -22.87 10.80
N ASP A 565 23.71 -23.13 10.78
CA ASP A 565 24.29 -24.16 9.92
C ASP A 565 23.81 -25.58 10.31
N GLY A 566 23.95 -26.53 9.39
CA GLY A 566 23.49 -27.91 9.59
C GLY A 566 22.16 -28.15 8.87
N LEU A 567 21.05 -28.23 9.61
CA LEU A 567 19.71 -28.41 9.02
C LEU A 567 19.10 -27.10 8.49
N GLY A 568 19.62 -25.94 8.89
CA GLY A 568 19.27 -24.65 8.32
C GLY A 568 20.24 -24.19 7.23
N ILE A 569 20.15 -22.91 6.89
CA ILE A 569 21.02 -22.24 5.92
C ILE A 569 22.07 -21.33 6.59
N GLY A 570 21.94 -21.03 7.88
CA GLY A 570 22.82 -20.09 8.58
C GLY A 570 22.37 -18.62 8.48
N VAL A 571 23.11 -17.72 9.14
CA VAL A 571 22.87 -16.27 9.08
C VAL A 571 23.51 -15.68 7.83
N HIS A 572 22.75 -14.94 7.02
CA HIS A 572 23.19 -14.40 5.73
C HIS A 572 22.86 -12.92 5.54
N ASN A 573 23.40 -12.28 4.51
CA ASN A 573 23.08 -10.87 4.19
C ASN A 573 21.74 -10.74 3.44
N SER A 574 21.37 -9.52 3.03
CA SER A 574 20.12 -9.25 2.31
C SER A 574 20.00 -9.87 0.92
N THR A 575 21.09 -10.34 0.32
CA THR A 575 21.05 -10.97 -1.00
C THR A 575 20.63 -12.44 -0.90
N HIS A 576 21.08 -13.15 0.14
CA HIS A 576 20.81 -14.59 0.31
C HIS A 576 19.82 -14.90 1.45
N GLY A 577 19.85 -14.10 2.52
CA GLY A 577 19.18 -14.38 3.79
C GLY A 577 17.66 -14.26 3.78
N ASP A 578 17.05 -13.91 2.65
CA ASP A 578 15.61 -14.07 2.49
C ASP A 578 15.34 -15.44 1.87
N VAL A 579 14.49 -16.23 2.52
CA VAL A 579 14.36 -17.65 2.20
C VAL A 579 12.90 -18.07 2.25
N SER A 580 12.44 -18.76 1.22
CA SER A 580 11.16 -19.48 1.24
C SER A 580 11.43 -20.98 1.45
N ILE A 581 10.46 -21.72 1.97
CA ILE A 581 10.64 -23.12 2.38
C ILE A 581 9.61 -23.99 1.66
N LYS A 582 10.06 -25.11 1.08
CA LYS A 582 9.20 -26.24 0.70
C LYS A 582 9.58 -27.45 1.55
N VAL A 583 8.59 -28.07 2.17
CA VAL A 583 8.73 -29.32 2.94
C VAL A 583 8.05 -30.44 2.18
N SER A 584 8.73 -31.57 2.02
CA SER A 584 8.18 -32.82 1.48
C SER A 584 8.41 -33.96 2.46
N SER A 585 7.39 -34.77 2.73
CA SER A 585 7.43 -35.84 3.73
C SER A 585 6.94 -37.17 3.19
N SER A 586 7.55 -38.26 3.66
CA SER A 586 7.12 -39.63 3.35
C SER A 586 5.85 -40.06 4.11
N GLN A 587 5.39 -39.27 5.08
CA GLN A 587 4.16 -39.48 5.86
C GLN A 587 3.39 -38.15 6.01
N PRO A 588 2.06 -38.17 6.19
CA PRO A 588 1.31 -36.96 6.52
C PRO A 588 1.82 -36.32 7.83
N MET A 589 2.17 -35.03 7.76
CA MET A 589 2.73 -34.24 8.84
C MET A 589 2.15 -32.83 8.85
N VAL A 590 2.47 -32.02 9.86
CA VAL A 590 2.09 -30.61 9.95
C VAL A 590 3.35 -29.76 10.09
N ALA A 591 3.36 -28.59 9.46
CA ALA A 591 4.49 -27.68 9.50
C ALA A 591 4.03 -26.23 9.78
N GLU A 592 4.71 -25.58 10.72
CA GLU A 592 4.59 -24.15 11.05
C GLU A 592 5.97 -23.48 10.98
N ARG A 593 6.02 -22.18 10.70
CA ARG A 593 7.25 -21.40 10.57
C ARG A 593 7.18 -20.15 11.46
N PRO A 594 7.70 -20.22 12.70
CA PRO A 594 7.90 -19.02 13.49
C PRO A 594 9.14 -18.26 13.05
N MET A 595 9.07 -16.96 13.23
CA MET A 595 10.20 -16.07 13.10
C MET A 595 10.17 -15.06 14.24
N TYR A 596 11.31 -14.91 14.91
CA TYR A 596 11.51 -13.90 15.96
C TYR A 596 12.55 -12.89 15.48
N PHE A 597 12.32 -11.59 15.71
CA PHE A 597 13.13 -10.56 15.07
C PHE A 597 13.33 -9.28 15.89
N ASP A 598 14.36 -8.54 15.49
CA ASP A 598 14.60 -7.13 15.76
C ASP A 598 14.73 -6.40 14.41
N TYR A 599 13.59 -6.02 13.84
CA TYR A 599 13.48 -5.43 12.51
C TYR A 599 14.11 -4.03 12.51
N ASN A 600 15.16 -3.87 11.71
CA ASN A 600 15.97 -2.65 11.60
C ASN A 600 16.49 -2.09 12.94
N GLY A 601 16.63 -2.93 13.97
CA GLY A 601 17.03 -2.50 15.31
C GLY A 601 16.00 -1.63 16.04
N ALA A 602 14.78 -1.56 15.51
CA ALA A 602 13.73 -0.66 15.97
C ALA A 602 12.48 -1.41 16.44
N TRP A 603 12.01 -2.39 15.66
CA TRP A 603 10.75 -3.08 15.94
C TRP A 603 11.01 -4.54 16.26
N LYS A 604 10.82 -4.89 17.52
CA LYS A 604 11.03 -6.25 18.02
C LYS A 604 9.70 -7.00 18.01
N GLY A 605 9.77 -8.29 17.74
CA GLY A 605 8.57 -9.11 17.71
C GLY A 605 8.85 -10.52 17.27
N GLY A 606 7.78 -11.18 16.85
CA GLY A 606 7.83 -12.45 16.16
C GLY A 606 6.45 -12.81 15.68
N HIS A 607 6.40 -13.62 14.65
CA HIS A 607 5.17 -14.12 14.04
C HIS A 607 5.33 -15.61 13.73
N ASP A 608 4.24 -16.26 13.39
CA ASP A 608 4.19 -17.65 12.96
C ASP A 608 3.27 -17.76 11.75
N SER A 609 3.45 -18.82 10.97
CA SER A 609 2.61 -19.11 9.83
C SER A 609 2.41 -20.62 9.71
N MET A 610 1.17 -21.03 9.48
CA MET A 610 0.84 -22.39 9.06
C MET A 610 1.15 -22.53 7.58
N GLY A 611 1.92 -23.55 7.20
CA GLY A 611 2.31 -23.70 5.80
C GLY A 611 1.11 -23.88 4.87
N ALA A 612 1.23 -23.41 3.64
CA ALA A 612 0.27 -23.76 2.60
C ALA A 612 0.40 -25.24 2.26
N THR A 613 -0.72 -25.92 2.05
CA THR A 613 -0.74 -27.35 1.68
C THR A 613 -0.44 -27.58 0.19
N SER A 614 -0.55 -26.53 -0.62
CA SER A 614 -0.19 -26.53 -2.04
C SER A 614 -0.06 -25.09 -2.56
N PRO A 615 0.76 -24.86 -3.61
CA PRO A 615 0.74 -23.61 -4.35
C PRO A 615 -0.62 -23.42 -5.07
N GLN A 616 -1.04 -22.18 -5.29
CA GLN A 616 -2.30 -21.79 -5.93
C GLN A 616 -2.08 -20.68 -6.95
N THR A 617 -3.00 -20.57 -7.91
CA THR A 617 -3.02 -19.47 -8.88
C THR A 617 -3.70 -18.22 -8.34
N GLU A 618 -4.41 -18.32 -7.21
CA GLU A 618 -5.08 -17.19 -6.57
C GLU A 618 -4.80 -17.14 -5.07
N TRP A 619 -4.54 -15.93 -4.56
CA TRP A 619 -4.37 -15.66 -3.13
C TRP A 619 -5.04 -14.33 -2.76
N TYR A 620 -5.55 -14.24 -1.53
CA TYR A 620 -6.29 -13.07 -1.06
C TYR A 620 -5.88 -12.66 0.36
N PHE A 621 -5.86 -11.36 0.61
CA PHE A 621 -5.53 -10.73 1.90
C PHE A 621 -6.53 -9.60 2.15
N ALA A 622 -7.22 -9.62 3.29
CA ALA A 622 -8.21 -8.62 3.68
C ALA A 622 -7.64 -7.47 4.52
N GLU A 623 -6.57 -7.70 5.26
CA GLU A 623 -5.76 -6.70 5.95
C GLU A 623 -4.66 -6.14 5.03
N GLY A 624 -4.28 -4.90 5.32
CA GLY A 624 -3.14 -4.20 4.73
C GLY A 624 -3.22 -2.71 5.08
N CYS A 625 -2.06 -2.07 5.22
CA CYS A 625 -1.95 -0.64 5.46
C CYS A 625 -0.60 -0.12 4.97
N THR A 626 -0.64 0.96 4.19
CA THR A 626 0.57 1.65 3.70
C THR A 626 0.98 2.88 4.53
N GLY A 627 0.39 3.03 5.72
CA GLY A 627 0.72 4.08 6.67
C GLY A 627 2.12 3.94 7.28
N PHE A 628 2.67 5.03 7.79
CA PHE A 628 4.09 5.20 8.11
C PHE A 628 4.58 4.39 9.31
N SER A 629 3.70 4.05 10.27
CA SER A 629 4.14 3.22 11.40
C SER A 629 4.15 1.73 11.05
N ILE A 630 3.79 1.37 9.81
CA ILE A 630 3.64 0.01 9.33
C ILE A 630 4.45 -0.16 8.05
N GLN A 631 5.29 -1.18 8.02
CA GLN A 631 5.95 -1.64 6.81
C GLN A 631 5.32 -2.97 6.39
N GLU A 632 4.62 -2.94 5.26
CA GLU A 632 3.98 -4.11 4.66
C GLU A 632 4.83 -4.65 3.50
N TYR A 633 4.97 -5.97 3.44
CA TYR A 633 5.51 -6.64 2.27
C TYR A 633 4.54 -7.71 1.75
N LEU A 634 4.82 -8.19 0.54
CA LEU A 634 4.26 -9.42 -0.01
C LEU A 634 5.40 -10.34 -0.44
N CYS A 635 5.45 -11.53 0.14
CA CYS A 635 6.41 -12.59 -0.19
C CYS A 635 5.74 -13.60 -1.13
N LEU A 636 6.33 -13.82 -2.30
CA LEU A 636 5.86 -14.79 -3.30
C LEU A 636 6.93 -15.85 -3.55
N GLN A 637 6.55 -17.12 -3.43
CA GLN A 637 7.40 -18.26 -3.81
C GLN A 637 6.93 -18.86 -5.13
N ASN A 638 7.87 -19.00 -6.06
CA ASN A 638 7.68 -19.77 -7.29
C ASN A 638 8.42 -21.12 -7.16
N PRO A 639 7.72 -22.23 -6.84
CA PRO A 639 8.33 -23.54 -6.71
C PRO A 639 8.57 -24.25 -8.06
N HIS A 640 8.27 -23.59 -9.19
CA HIS A 640 8.37 -24.17 -10.52
C HIS A 640 9.71 -23.89 -11.20
N ALA A 641 10.10 -24.76 -12.15
CA ALA A 641 11.31 -24.59 -12.97
C ALA A 641 11.14 -23.60 -14.13
N THR A 642 10.02 -22.87 -14.18
CA THR A 642 9.72 -21.84 -15.17
C THR A 642 9.29 -20.56 -14.46
N SER A 643 9.49 -19.41 -15.10
CA SER A 643 9.00 -18.14 -14.53
C SER A 643 7.48 -18.13 -14.46
N ALA A 644 6.94 -17.47 -13.44
CA ALA A 644 5.51 -17.17 -13.30
C ALA A 644 5.28 -15.67 -13.43
N LEU A 645 4.14 -15.28 -13.99
CA LEU A 645 3.62 -13.92 -13.97
C LEU A 645 2.51 -13.83 -12.92
N ALA A 646 2.61 -12.87 -12.02
CA ALA A 646 1.62 -12.61 -10.99
C ALA A 646 1.07 -11.18 -11.11
N THR A 647 -0.24 -11.02 -11.18
CA THR A 647 -0.94 -9.74 -11.11
C THR A 647 -1.38 -9.52 -9.67
N LEU A 648 -0.92 -8.45 -9.05
CA LEU A 648 -1.33 -7.98 -7.74
C LEU A 648 -2.40 -6.93 -7.95
N THR A 649 -3.61 -7.16 -7.43
CA THR A 649 -4.72 -6.21 -7.45
C THR A 649 -5.00 -5.75 -6.03
N PHE A 650 -4.83 -4.46 -5.79
CA PHE A 650 -5.07 -3.79 -4.52
C PHE A 650 -6.48 -3.21 -4.53
N MET A 651 -7.26 -3.43 -3.47
CA MET A 651 -8.62 -2.92 -3.30
C MET A 651 -8.69 -2.05 -2.04
N MET A 652 -9.16 -0.82 -2.21
CA MET A 652 -9.21 0.20 -1.16
C MET A 652 -10.61 0.30 -0.54
N THR A 653 -10.84 1.34 0.26
CA THR A 653 -12.06 1.47 1.08
C THR A 653 -13.28 2.00 0.33
N LYS A 654 -13.12 2.74 -0.77
CA LYS A 654 -14.25 3.32 -1.54
C LYS A 654 -14.46 2.61 -2.89
N GLY A 655 -13.86 1.44 -3.09
CA GLY A 655 -13.97 0.64 -4.32
C GLY A 655 -12.88 0.92 -5.36
N GLU A 656 -11.87 1.73 -5.00
CA GLU A 656 -10.71 1.98 -5.84
C GLU A 656 -9.88 0.70 -5.97
N THR A 657 -9.40 0.41 -7.18
CA THR A 657 -8.52 -0.73 -7.44
C THR A 657 -7.26 -0.33 -8.21
N PHE A 658 -6.12 -0.91 -7.83
CA PHE A 658 -4.85 -0.74 -8.53
C PHE A 658 -4.26 -2.10 -8.91
N SER A 659 -3.56 -2.20 -10.03
CA SER A 659 -2.89 -3.45 -10.40
C SER A 659 -1.41 -3.27 -10.72
N ARG A 660 -0.61 -4.30 -10.41
CA ARG A 660 0.82 -4.41 -10.75
C ARG A 660 1.13 -5.82 -11.22
N VAL A 661 1.90 -5.95 -12.30
CA VAL A 661 2.35 -7.26 -12.82
C VAL A 661 3.78 -7.50 -12.39
N MET A 662 4.02 -8.64 -11.76
CA MET A 662 5.31 -9.10 -11.25
C MET A 662 5.78 -10.34 -12.01
N VAL A 663 7.09 -10.43 -12.25
CA VAL A 663 7.74 -11.62 -12.82
C VAL A 663 8.47 -12.35 -11.70
N LEU A 664 8.14 -13.63 -11.50
CA LEU A 664 8.77 -14.50 -10.52
C LEU A 664 9.70 -15.48 -11.24
N PRO A 665 11.04 -15.40 -11.05
CA PRO A 665 11.98 -16.35 -11.66
C PRO A 665 11.70 -17.81 -11.26
N PRO A 666 12.22 -18.80 -12.01
CA PRO A 666 12.14 -20.21 -11.63
C PRO A 666 12.76 -20.48 -10.25
N LEU A 667 12.17 -21.38 -9.46
CA LEU A 667 12.70 -21.88 -8.19
C LEU A 667 13.18 -20.74 -7.27
N SER A 668 12.36 -19.70 -7.13
CA SER A 668 12.74 -18.45 -6.47
C SER A 668 11.74 -18.01 -5.41
N ARG A 669 12.16 -17.04 -4.60
CA ARG A 669 11.26 -16.21 -3.80
C ARG A 669 11.48 -14.74 -4.11
N MET A 670 10.40 -13.96 -4.16
CA MET A 670 10.39 -12.50 -4.34
C MET A 670 9.66 -11.83 -3.19
N THR A 671 10.13 -10.67 -2.74
CA THR A 671 9.51 -9.85 -1.70
C THR A 671 9.29 -8.47 -2.27
N PHE A 672 8.07 -7.97 -2.17
CA PHE A 672 7.65 -6.69 -2.70
C PHE A 672 7.27 -5.77 -1.54
N ASP A 673 7.79 -4.54 -1.55
CA ASP A 673 7.44 -3.50 -0.59
C ASP A 673 6.14 -2.83 -1.01
N ILE A 674 5.06 -3.06 -0.27
CA ILE A 674 3.72 -2.59 -0.64
C ILE A 674 3.59 -1.08 -0.43
N ASN A 675 4.19 -0.54 0.63
CA ASN A 675 4.24 0.91 0.88
C ASN A 675 4.88 1.65 -0.30
N MET A 676 5.94 1.09 -0.90
CA MET A 676 6.60 1.64 -2.08
C MET A 676 5.83 1.45 -3.39
N LEU A 677 4.92 0.47 -3.48
CA LEU A 677 4.17 0.20 -4.71
C LEU A 677 2.91 1.05 -4.86
N ILE A 678 2.22 1.32 -3.75
CA ILE A 678 0.90 1.96 -3.75
C ILE A 678 0.70 3.02 -2.64
N GLY A 679 1.53 3.04 -1.60
CA GLY A 679 1.50 4.11 -0.60
C GLY A 679 1.98 5.44 -1.19
N PHE A 680 2.00 6.51 -0.38
CA PHE A 680 2.45 7.83 -0.84
C PHE A 680 3.88 7.80 -1.43
N HIS A 681 4.75 6.94 -0.90
CA HIS A 681 6.09 6.71 -1.45
C HIS A 681 6.08 6.33 -2.93
N GLY A 682 5.09 5.54 -3.36
CA GLY A 682 4.95 5.03 -4.71
C GLY A 682 3.99 5.80 -5.61
N THR A 683 3.37 6.89 -5.14
CA THR A 683 2.28 7.57 -5.86
C THR A 683 2.52 9.03 -6.19
N CYS A 684 3.77 9.48 -6.10
CA CYS A 684 4.28 10.64 -6.82
C CYS A 684 5.81 10.55 -6.96
N ASP A 685 6.36 11.12 -8.03
CA ASP A 685 7.81 11.25 -8.23
C ASP A 685 8.36 12.52 -7.57
N MET A 686 7.52 13.56 -7.46
CA MET A 686 7.86 14.86 -6.89
C MET A 686 6.72 15.41 -6.03
N VAL A 687 7.04 16.35 -5.16
CA VAL A 687 6.08 17.00 -4.25
C VAL A 687 6.11 18.51 -4.45
N ALA A 688 4.97 19.10 -4.80
CA ALA A 688 4.86 20.54 -4.97
C ALA A 688 4.81 21.27 -3.63
N VAL A 689 5.36 22.48 -3.60
CA VAL A 689 5.15 23.49 -2.58
C VAL A 689 4.79 24.81 -3.26
N HIS A 690 3.80 25.53 -2.72
CA HIS A 690 3.47 26.88 -3.17
C HIS A 690 3.56 27.87 -1.99
N PRO A 691 4.68 28.58 -1.85
CA PRO A 691 4.84 29.55 -0.77
C PRO A 691 4.15 30.88 -1.11
N TYR A 692 2.94 31.10 -0.57
CA TYR A 692 2.07 32.26 -0.84
C TYR A 692 2.46 33.59 -0.17
N LYS A 693 3.57 33.64 0.55
CA LYS A 693 3.84 34.71 1.53
C LYS A 693 5.12 35.47 1.20
N SER A 694 5.68 36.19 2.17
CA SER A 694 6.82 37.08 1.92
C SER A 694 7.95 36.32 1.24
N PRO A 695 8.48 36.79 0.10
CA PRO A 695 9.43 35.99 -0.68
C PRO A 695 10.69 35.59 0.06
N VAL A 696 11.09 36.40 1.05
CA VAL A 696 12.20 36.11 1.97
C VAL A 696 12.04 34.76 2.71
N TYR A 697 10.83 34.20 2.80
CA TYR A 697 10.56 32.92 3.45
C TYR A 697 10.31 31.75 2.48
N TRP A 698 10.28 31.96 1.17
CA TRP A 698 10.01 30.89 0.20
C TRP A 698 11.00 29.72 0.32
N GLY A 699 12.30 30.02 0.44
CA GLY A 699 13.33 29.01 0.70
C GLY A 699 13.14 28.28 2.05
N GLY A 700 12.59 28.96 3.05
CA GLY A 700 12.26 28.37 4.35
C GLY A 700 11.11 27.38 4.28
N PHE A 701 10.01 27.74 3.61
CA PHE A 701 8.88 26.82 3.38
C PHE A 701 9.33 25.58 2.60
N TYR A 702 10.09 25.78 1.52
CA TYR A 702 10.68 24.68 0.75
C TYR A 702 11.50 23.74 1.64
N ALA A 703 12.43 24.28 2.42
CA ALA A 703 13.27 23.48 3.31
C ALA A 703 12.46 22.73 4.37
N ASN A 704 11.38 23.32 4.88
CA ASN A 704 10.51 22.67 5.87
C ASN A 704 9.74 21.48 5.27
N VAL A 705 9.24 21.61 4.04
CA VAL A 705 8.62 20.47 3.31
C VAL A 705 9.64 19.36 3.08
N VAL A 706 10.86 19.70 2.62
CA VAL A 706 11.95 18.72 2.45
C VAL A 706 12.23 17.99 3.78
N ASN A 707 12.38 18.72 4.88
CA ASN A 707 12.63 18.12 6.19
C ASN A 707 11.48 17.23 6.66
N THR A 708 10.23 17.64 6.41
CA THR A 708 9.03 16.85 6.74
C THR A 708 9.06 15.51 5.99
N LEU A 709 9.30 15.52 4.68
CA LEU A 709 9.38 14.31 3.86
C LEU A 709 10.53 13.40 4.30
N ARG A 710 11.73 13.96 4.49
CA ARG A 710 12.90 13.18 4.93
C ARG A 710 12.70 12.57 6.32
N GLY A 711 12.01 13.28 7.22
CA GLY A 711 11.61 12.75 8.53
C GLY A 711 10.63 11.58 8.46
N ARG A 712 9.96 11.39 7.32
CA ARG A 712 9.08 10.26 7.01
C ARG A 712 9.71 9.23 6.06
N GLY A 713 11.03 9.28 5.85
CA GLY A 713 11.73 8.36 4.94
C GLY A 713 11.43 8.59 3.45
N ALA A 714 10.72 9.66 3.11
CA ALA A 714 10.36 9.99 1.74
C ALA A 714 11.49 10.76 1.04
N GLY A 715 11.92 10.23 -0.11
CA GLY A 715 13.09 10.69 -0.88
C GLY A 715 12.77 11.60 -2.06
N GLN A 716 11.49 11.79 -2.38
CA GLN A 716 11.02 12.55 -3.54
C GLN A 716 11.63 13.97 -3.58
N GLU A 717 11.77 14.48 -4.80
CA GLU A 717 12.18 15.86 -5.03
C GLU A 717 11.03 16.82 -4.67
N VAL A 718 11.34 17.92 -4.00
CA VAL A 718 10.39 19.01 -3.79
C VAL A 718 10.54 20.01 -4.93
N VAL A 719 9.42 20.45 -5.49
CA VAL A 719 9.37 21.44 -6.57
C VAL A 719 8.51 22.62 -6.16
N THR A 720 8.83 23.80 -6.64
CA THR A 720 7.99 24.98 -6.42
C THR A 720 7.08 25.16 -7.63
N SER A 721 5.90 24.55 -7.61
CA SER A 721 5.00 24.52 -8.78
C SER A 721 4.32 25.86 -9.06
N GLU A 722 4.44 26.80 -8.13
CA GLU A 722 3.89 28.14 -8.25
C GLU A 722 4.60 29.11 -7.29
N VAL A 723 5.00 30.29 -7.78
CA VAL A 723 5.48 31.45 -7.00
C VAL A 723 5.15 32.75 -7.70
N GLY A 724 4.78 33.76 -6.92
CA GLY A 724 4.57 35.12 -7.41
C GLY A 724 4.33 36.05 -6.23
N TRP A 725 4.42 37.37 -6.45
CA TRP A 725 4.05 38.32 -5.41
C TRP A 725 2.53 38.25 -5.21
N PRO A 726 2.05 37.93 -4.00
CA PRO A 726 0.68 37.46 -3.79
C PRO A 726 -0.40 38.53 -4.02
N HIS A 727 -1.62 38.04 -4.29
CA HIS A 727 -2.85 38.82 -4.41
C HIS A 727 -3.33 39.43 -3.06
N TYR A 728 -4.12 40.51 -3.17
CA TYR A 728 -4.57 41.49 -2.16
C TYR A 728 -5.51 40.96 -1.04
N SER A 729 -5.22 39.84 -0.36
CA SER A 729 -6.00 39.48 0.84
C SER A 729 -5.41 40.01 2.15
N ASP A 730 -4.14 40.40 2.16
CA ASP A 730 -3.47 40.94 3.35
C ASP A 730 -3.56 42.47 3.35
N LYS A 731 -4.16 43.05 4.40
CA LYS A 731 -4.54 44.46 4.59
C LYS A 731 -3.39 45.49 4.58
N GLN A 732 -2.36 45.32 3.74
CA GLN A 732 -1.20 46.20 3.57
C GLN A 732 -0.94 46.59 2.10
N PRO A 733 -1.80 47.42 1.48
CA PRO A 733 -1.67 47.83 0.08
C PRO A 733 -0.34 48.53 -0.29
N GLY A 734 0.42 49.06 0.68
CA GLY A 734 1.64 49.84 0.42
C GLY A 734 2.90 49.03 0.05
N SER A 735 2.88 47.70 0.16
CA SER A 735 4.03 46.83 -0.15
C SER A 735 3.97 46.20 -1.55
N PHE A 736 2.87 46.33 -2.28
CA PHE A 736 2.66 45.72 -3.60
C PHE A 736 3.06 46.71 -4.70
N SER A 737 4.08 46.35 -5.47
CA SER A 737 4.57 47.17 -6.58
C SER A 737 5.27 46.28 -7.61
N GLU A 738 5.40 46.79 -8.82
CA GLU A 738 6.26 46.22 -9.87
C GLU A 738 7.68 45.89 -9.36
N GLY A 739 8.24 46.77 -8.50
CA GLY A 739 9.53 46.54 -7.86
C GLY A 739 9.52 45.43 -6.80
N GLY A 740 8.40 45.23 -6.11
CA GLY A 740 8.18 44.10 -5.20
C GLY A 740 8.17 42.77 -5.94
N GLN A 741 7.44 42.67 -7.05
CA GLN A 741 7.45 41.49 -7.93
C GLN A 741 8.88 41.19 -8.45
N ALA A 742 9.63 42.21 -8.85
CA ALA A 742 11.02 42.04 -9.27
C ALA A 742 11.94 41.54 -8.13
N LEU A 743 11.74 42.00 -6.89
CA LEU A 743 12.46 41.49 -5.72
C LEU A 743 12.10 40.03 -5.40
N ALA A 744 10.83 39.66 -5.54
CA ALA A 744 10.33 38.29 -5.40
C ALA A 744 11.05 37.35 -6.36
N LEU A 745 11.08 37.73 -7.63
CA LEU A 745 11.71 36.92 -8.68
C LEU A 745 13.23 37.02 -8.67
N GLY A 746 13.80 37.96 -7.93
CA GLY A 746 15.24 38.16 -7.80
C GLY A 746 15.78 37.61 -6.48
N GLU A 747 16.44 38.51 -5.74
CA GLU A 747 17.25 38.18 -4.56
C GLU A 747 16.46 37.68 -3.35
N GLN A 748 15.16 38.00 -3.23
CA GLN A 748 14.40 37.66 -2.02
C GLN A 748 13.70 36.30 -2.11
N GLY A 749 13.12 35.95 -3.26
CA GLY A 749 12.33 34.73 -3.44
C GLY A 749 13.03 33.63 -4.20
N VAL A 750 13.09 33.74 -5.54
CA VAL A 750 13.67 32.71 -6.43
C VAL A 750 15.11 32.36 -6.05
N LYS A 751 15.93 33.37 -5.72
CA LYS A 751 17.29 33.10 -5.22
C LYS A 751 17.26 32.26 -3.94
N GLY A 752 16.40 32.61 -2.97
CA GLY A 752 16.26 31.88 -1.71
C GLY A 752 15.85 30.42 -1.91
N LEU A 753 14.97 30.15 -2.88
CA LEU A 753 14.60 28.78 -3.28
C LEU A 753 15.79 28.01 -3.86
N PHE A 754 16.55 28.62 -4.78
CA PHE A 754 17.75 27.99 -5.35
C PHE A 754 18.84 27.75 -4.30
N ASP A 755 19.05 28.69 -3.37
CA ASP A 755 20.01 28.56 -2.27
C ASP A 755 19.59 27.44 -1.29
N ALA A 756 18.29 27.25 -1.09
CA ALA A 756 17.74 26.15 -0.30
C ALA A 756 17.80 24.79 -1.02
N GLY A 757 18.23 24.76 -2.29
CA GLY A 757 18.41 23.54 -3.08
C GLY A 757 17.23 23.17 -3.98
N CYS A 758 16.21 24.02 -4.11
CA CYS A 758 15.15 23.81 -5.10
C CYS A 758 15.74 23.84 -6.51
N ARG A 759 15.33 22.93 -7.39
CA ARG A 759 15.81 22.90 -8.78
C ARG A 759 14.79 23.40 -9.79
N LYS A 760 13.50 23.23 -9.51
CA LYS A 760 12.41 23.50 -10.46
C LYS A 760 11.41 24.46 -9.82
N ILE A 761 11.27 25.63 -10.43
CA ILE A 761 10.46 26.73 -9.94
C ILE A 761 9.59 27.22 -11.09
N TRP A 762 8.29 27.39 -10.86
CA TRP A 762 7.36 27.97 -11.83
C TRP A 762 6.78 29.27 -11.30
N VAL A 763 6.93 30.33 -12.09
CA VAL A 763 6.36 31.63 -11.77
C VAL A 763 4.88 31.64 -12.14
N TYR A 764 4.05 32.05 -11.19
CA TYR A 764 2.64 32.26 -11.40
C TYR A 764 2.42 33.51 -12.23
N ARG A 765 1.62 33.31 -13.29
CA ARG A 765 1.10 34.31 -14.22
C ARG A 765 2.12 35.13 -14.99
N ASP A 766 1.89 35.10 -16.27
CA ASP A 766 2.62 35.79 -17.29
C ASP A 766 2.12 37.24 -17.47
N VAL A 767 0.80 37.46 -17.53
CA VAL A 767 0.15 38.71 -17.96
C VAL A 767 -0.83 39.24 -16.90
N ASP A 768 -0.86 40.56 -16.71
CA ASP A 768 -1.84 41.24 -15.86
C ASP A 768 -3.27 41.00 -16.33
N GLU A 769 -4.19 40.96 -15.38
CA GLU A 769 -5.61 41.02 -15.70
C GLU A 769 -5.99 42.36 -16.35
N VAL A 770 -7.08 42.34 -17.11
CA VAL A 770 -7.68 43.56 -17.63
C VAL A 770 -7.97 44.50 -16.44
N PRO A 771 -7.58 45.78 -16.49
CA PRO A 771 -7.75 46.69 -15.37
C PRO A 771 -9.20 46.69 -14.87
N GLY A 772 -9.38 46.41 -13.58
CA GLY A 772 -10.70 46.34 -12.93
C GLY A 772 -11.43 45.01 -13.07
N THR A 773 -10.85 43.97 -13.69
CA THR A 773 -11.41 42.61 -13.69
C THR A 773 -10.86 41.72 -12.59
N SER A 774 -9.69 42.05 -12.04
CA SER A 774 -9.20 41.36 -10.85
C SER A 774 -10.09 41.70 -9.67
N TRP A 775 -10.39 40.69 -8.87
CA TRP A 775 -11.25 40.82 -7.69
C TRP A 775 -10.70 41.81 -6.66
N ASP A 776 -9.41 42.17 -6.77
CA ASP A 776 -8.70 43.13 -5.93
C ASP A 776 -8.28 44.44 -6.63
N GLY A 777 -8.49 44.54 -7.94
CA GLY A 777 -8.15 45.72 -8.75
C GLY A 777 -6.65 46.01 -8.94
N ASN A 778 -5.71 45.22 -8.41
CA ASN A 778 -4.27 45.41 -8.57
C ASN A 778 -3.50 44.08 -8.65
N TYR A 779 -3.00 43.74 -9.83
CA TYR A 779 -2.08 42.62 -10.04
C TYR A 779 -0.91 43.06 -10.93
N TYR A 780 0.31 42.59 -10.62
CA TYR A 780 1.53 42.85 -11.38
C TYR A 780 2.21 41.52 -11.74
N GLY A 781 1.83 40.94 -12.87
CA GLY A 781 2.49 39.83 -13.54
C GLY A 781 3.81 40.25 -14.19
N LEU A 782 4.32 39.43 -15.11
CA LEU A 782 5.56 39.76 -15.84
C LEU A 782 5.31 40.78 -16.95
N PHE A 783 4.10 40.83 -17.48
CA PHE A 783 3.68 41.74 -18.53
C PHE A 783 2.34 42.39 -18.18
N SER A 784 2.09 43.60 -18.70
CA SER A 784 0.78 44.22 -18.66
C SER A 784 -0.25 43.44 -19.47
N HIS A 785 -1.53 43.68 -19.25
CA HIS A 785 -2.64 43.11 -20.04
C HIS A 785 -2.55 43.42 -21.55
N THR A 786 -1.68 44.34 -21.96
CA THR A 786 -1.39 44.67 -23.37
C THR A 786 -0.02 44.12 -23.84
N GLY A 787 0.59 43.22 -23.07
CA GLY A 787 1.87 42.58 -23.39
C GLY A 787 3.11 43.44 -23.20
N GLN A 788 3.04 44.54 -22.46
CA GLN A 788 4.22 45.36 -22.18
C GLN A 788 5.00 44.76 -20.99
N PRO A 789 6.31 44.51 -21.11
CA PRO A 789 7.09 43.90 -20.03
C PRO A 789 7.20 44.83 -18.82
N HIS A 790 7.04 44.26 -17.63
CA HIS A 790 7.32 44.90 -16.34
C HIS A 790 8.77 44.64 -15.91
N THR A 791 9.26 45.35 -14.90
CA THR A 791 10.62 45.19 -14.35
C THR A 791 10.93 43.74 -13.96
N ALA A 792 9.94 43.04 -13.42
CA ALA A 792 10.05 41.64 -13.03
C ALA A 792 10.36 40.68 -14.18
N TRP A 793 9.92 40.99 -15.41
CA TRP A 793 10.26 40.22 -16.60
C TRP A 793 11.76 40.24 -16.88
N TYR A 794 12.41 41.39 -16.73
CA TYR A 794 13.85 41.47 -16.93
C TYR A 794 14.64 40.69 -15.88
N THR A 795 14.12 40.58 -14.65
CA THR A 795 14.67 39.67 -13.62
C THR A 795 14.51 38.21 -14.02
N TYR A 796 13.36 37.82 -14.57
CA TYR A 796 13.15 36.48 -15.12
C TYR A 796 14.15 36.15 -16.24
N VAL A 797 14.33 37.07 -17.20
CA VAL A 797 15.30 36.89 -18.31
C VAL A 797 16.73 36.75 -17.78
N GLN A 798 17.12 37.51 -16.75
CA GLN A 798 18.44 37.38 -16.11
C GLN A 798 18.66 35.98 -15.51
N TRP A 799 17.63 35.34 -14.96
CA TRP A 799 17.73 33.95 -14.52
C TRP A 799 17.87 32.99 -15.69
N GLN A 800 17.07 33.15 -16.74
CA GLN A 800 17.15 32.29 -17.93
C GLN A 800 18.54 32.31 -18.57
N GLN A 801 19.23 33.44 -18.54
CA GLN A 801 20.62 33.57 -19.03
C GLN A 801 21.65 32.81 -18.19
N GLN A 802 21.36 32.56 -16.90
CA GLN A 802 22.25 31.87 -15.97
C GLN A 802 21.95 30.37 -15.87
N LEU A 803 20.74 29.96 -16.24
CA LEU A 803 20.31 28.58 -16.21
C LEU A 803 20.82 27.82 -17.46
N PRO A 804 21.12 26.52 -17.34
CA PRO A 804 21.51 25.73 -18.50
C PRO A 804 20.37 25.67 -19.52
N ALA A 805 20.71 25.73 -20.80
CA ALA A 805 19.78 25.36 -21.86
C ALA A 805 19.69 23.84 -21.97
N TYR A 806 18.49 23.33 -22.13
CA TYR A 806 18.21 21.91 -22.33
C TYR A 806 17.74 21.62 -23.76
N PRO A 807 17.77 20.35 -24.22
CA PRO A 807 17.22 20.00 -25.51
C PRO A 807 15.76 20.44 -25.63
N LYS A 808 15.42 21.05 -26.77
CA LYS A 808 14.05 21.48 -27.07
C LYS A 808 13.14 20.28 -27.28
N LEU A 809 11.88 20.44 -26.89
CA LEU A 809 10.81 19.53 -27.27
C LEU A 809 10.56 19.60 -28.79
N PRO A 810 9.90 18.58 -29.37
CA PRO A 810 9.51 18.60 -30.78
C PRO A 810 8.68 19.85 -31.12
N THR A 811 8.87 20.43 -32.30
CA THR A 811 8.10 21.62 -32.72
C THR A 811 6.64 21.33 -33.10
N THR A 812 6.29 20.04 -33.18
CA THR A 812 4.95 19.54 -33.53
C THR A 812 4.72 18.23 -32.78
N TRP A 813 3.46 17.91 -32.48
CA TRP A 813 3.07 16.64 -31.87
C TRP A 813 1.98 15.94 -32.72
N PRO A 814 1.86 14.60 -32.66
CA PRO A 814 1.04 13.79 -33.58
C PRO A 814 -0.47 14.06 -33.59
#